data_AF-A0A1V1UL55-F1
#
_entry.id   AF-A0A1V1UL55-F1
#
_cell.length_a   1.000
_cell.length_b   1.000
_cell.length_c   1.000
_cell.angle_alpha   90.00
_cell.angle_beta   90.00
_cell.angle_gamma   90.00
#
_symmetry.space_group_name_H-M   'P 1'
#
loop_
_entity.id
_entity.type
_entity.pdbx_description
1 polymer ?
#
loop_
_entity_poly.entity_id
_entity_poly.type
_entity_poly.pdbx_seq_one_letter_code
_entity_poly.pdbx_strand_id
1 'polypeptide(L)'
;MPTTFNWIYLGPSALVLDPTEGNSNAEGASLFAGLTFGSSTEPLYQQVTRTTTIDNGGAAGALDMNNAVTNDQFTTDIGDGPQTFTFDGLSTFNATITYSDGTTASLLAVLVQDTTGQLFLAPPLNTTAANANNITALTARPIESVTFNSVNTSTNTNLGADRAEIGIDDGVVEGTGGNDFIDTNYVEPVANGSDRVDNNDGVGGGNADVIEAGAGNDTVLSGQGDDTVFGGAGADSIVGGAGNDSLLGQGGADTLIGGAGDDTVLGGGGADTLFGDGASGRWSYEVYTQDFSSDDGQAFTIENGTLAGSGVQDTLNVTPLGQAATGQTDPSDFGVIFTSTLFSPDAGTYRFTTTSDDGSTIRILDSQGNALDFTNQSGNDGAFLDNDFHQAATARWGDVTLEADQIYTIEVRLWENAGQQVLSGTITPPGGTATSLDASPLIIGVETTAGDDVLDGGAGNDLVFGGGGDDTITIGQGDTLFGGDGDDLFVLENFAAPGSSITLTGGEGDETNGDTLFLTPDVGKADITFTNEDDAAGGLSGSFTVNGTLVTFSEIENIICFTPGARLLTPHGLRLVESLQAGDLVVTRDNGPQPVRWIGSRTVPGVERFAPIRVAAHVLDGATAPLLVSPQHRFLFTGYKAELLFGFDEVLVSAKHLVDGRDVGAVSQAAVTYIHVMFDRHEIIYADGAATESFHVGDIGLGALSDPAREELLSVFPELRSHPDTYGPTARPCLKRHEARLLQRVG
;
A
#
# COMPACT_ATOMS: atom_id res chain seq x y z
N MET A 1 18.75 46.60 3.82
CA MET A 1 17.36 46.07 3.74
C MET A 1 17.42 44.61 4.12
N PRO A 2 16.51 44.09 4.97
CA PRO A 2 16.47 42.67 5.24
C PRO A 2 16.19 41.91 3.94
N THR A 3 17.05 40.93 3.64
CA THR A 3 16.89 39.98 2.56
C THR A 3 16.63 38.60 3.17
N THR A 4 15.62 37.91 2.64
CA THR A 4 15.28 36.54 3.04
C THR A 4 15.66 35.61 1.89
N PHE A 5 16.30 34.48 2.19
CA PHE A 5 16.70 33.45 1.23
C PHE A 5 17.03 32.14 1.95
N ASN A 6 17.08 31.03 1.20
CA ASN A 6 17.47 29.72 1.71
C ASN A 6 18.98 29.52 1.61
N TRP A 7 19.55 28.82 2.59
CA TRP A 7 20.97 28.46 2.64
C TRP A 7 21.15 27.14 3.41
N ILE A 8 22.35 26.56 3.37
CA ILE A 8 22.62 25.28 4.04
C ILE A 8 23.47 25.53 5.29
N TYR A 9 23.05 25.01 6.44
CA TYR A 9 23.87 24.97 7.66
C TYR A 9 24.91 23.84 7.57
N LEU A 10 26.19 24.15 7.82
CA LEU A 10 27.30 23.19 7.70
C LEU A 10 27.85 22.73 9.07
N GLY A 11 27.22 23.14 10.16
CA GLY A 11 27.68 22.85 11.52
C GLY A 11 28.73 23.82 12.09
N PRO A 12 29.16 23.59 13.34
CA PRO A 12 30.15 24.42 14.02
C PRO A 12 31.59 24.09 13.60
N SER A 13 32.45 25.10 13.53
CA SER A 13 33.88 24.94 13.24
C SER A 13 34.77 25.59 14.29
N ALA A 14 35.89 24.93 14.59
CA ALA A 14 36.97 25.48 15.42
C ALA A 14 38.00 26.32 14.62
N LEU A 15 37.84 26.41 13.29
CA LEU A 15 38.62 27.27 12.41
C LEU A 15 37.93 28.63 12.29
N VAL A 16 38.71 29.70 12.32
CA VAL A 16 38.22 31.09 12.16
C VAL A 16 38.49 31.53 10.72
N LEU A 17 37.47 32.10 10.07
CA LEU A 17 37.46 32.51 8.67
C LEU A 17 38.08 33.90 8.48
N ASP A 18 37.72 34.88 9.31
CA ASP A 18 38.38 36.19 9.37
C ASP A 18 38.99 36.46 10.76
N PRO A 19 40.26 36.12 10.99
CA PRO A 19 40.93 36.41 12.25
C PRO A 19 41.41 37.87 12.39
N THR A 20 41.22 38.75 11.39
CA THR A 20 41.79 40.11 11.35
C THR A 20 40.75 41.19 11.05
N GLU A 21 39.87 41.39 12.03
CA GLU A 21 38.77 42.36 12.06
C GLU A 21 39.06 43.76 11.50
N GLY A 22 38.02 44.38 10.93
CA GLY A 22 38.04 45.72 10.36
C GLY A 22 38.69 45.81 8.97
N ASN A 23 38.88 44.66 8.31
CA ASN A 23 39.44 44.53 6.97
C ASN A 23 38.53 43.62 6.10
N SER A 24 38.71 43.53 4.78
CA SER A 24 37.76 42.83 3.88
C SER A 24 38.28 41.47 3.37
N ASN A 25 39.23 40.86 4.07
CA ASN A 25 39.89 39.62 3.66
C ASN A 25 39.72 38.53 4.72
N ALA A 26 38.98 37.47 4.39
CA ALA A 26 38.97 36.24 5.19
C ALA A 26 40.34 35.52 5.11
N GLU A 27 41.34 35.90 5.91
CA GLU A 27 42.68 35.28 5.81
C GLU A 27 42.70 33.82 6.26
N GLY A 28 41.71 33.40 7.05
CA GLY A 28 41.48 32.02 7.46
C GLY A 28 40.95 31.12 6.35
N ALA A 29 40.46 31.66 5.22
CA ALA A 29 39.82 30.89 4.15
C ALA A 29 40.66 29.70 3.64
N SER A 30 41.99 29.84 3.59
CA SER A 30 42.88 28.76 3.16
C SER A 30 42.87 27.52 4.07
N LEU A 31 42.41 27.64 5.31
CA LEU A 31 42.28 26.54 6.27
C LEU A 31 41.09 25.60 5.97
N PHE A 32 40.09 26.10 5.24
CA PHE A 32 38.91 25.34 4.83
C PHE A 32 39.13 24.59 3.50
N ALA A 33 40.21 24.87 2.78
CA ALA A 33 40.51 24.22 1.51
C ALA A 33 40.89 22.74 1.71
N GLY A 34 40.16 21.85 1.05
CA GLY A 34 40.27 20.40 1.17
C GLY A 34 39.39 19.79 2.27
N LEU A 35 38.56 20.57 2.96
CA LEU A 35 37.57 20.05 3.90
C LEU A 35 36.26 19.68 3.19
N THR A 36 35.58 18.68 3.75
CA THR A 36 34.25 18.21 3.33
C THR A 36 33.28 18.39 4.51
N PHE A 37 32.06 18.85 4.22
CA PHE A 37 30.96 19.00 5.16
C PHE A 37 29.75 18.21 4.64
N GLY A 38 28.94 17.66 5.53
CA GLY A 38 27.89 16.68 5.19
C GLY A 38 28.42 15.25 5.05
N SER A 39 27.51 14.27 5.15
CA SER A 39 27.76 12.84 4.98
C SER A 39 26.45 12.07 4.81
N SER A 40 26.48 10.82 4.35
CA SER A 40 25.28 9.98 4.25
C SER A 40 24.51 9.74 5.57
N THR A 41 25.09 10.02 6.74
CA THR A 41 24.40 9.96 8.05
C THR A 41 23.93 11.31 8.57
N GLU A 42 24.43 12.41 8.00
CA GLU A 42 24.15 13.80 8.36
C GLU A 42 24.20 14.61 7.04
N PRO A 43 23.24 14.41 6.13
CA PRO A 43 23.30 14.96 4.78
C PRO A 43 22.89 16.44 4.78
N LEU A 44 23.44 17.21 3.84
CA LEU A 44 23.22 18.66 3.80
C LEU A 44 21.82 19.08 3.35
N TYR A 45 21.08 18.23 2.63
CA TYR A 45 19.71 18.50 2.22
C TYR A 45 18.77 18.67 3.45
N GLN A 46 18.96 17.86 4.50
CA GLN A 46 18.26 18.00 5.80
C GLN A 46 18.74 19.21 6.63
N GLN A 47 19.64 20.04 6.09
CA GLN A 47 20.20 21.22 6.76
C GLN A 47 19.92 22.52 5.97
N VAL A 48 19.01 22.46 5.00
CA VAL A 48 18.45 23.66 4.35
C VAL A 48 17.65 24.45 5.37
N THR A 49 17.94 25.74 5.47
CA THR A 49 17.32 26.65 6.44
C THR A 49 17.07 28.01 5.80
N ARG A 50 16.01 28.69 6.25
CA ARG A 50 15.68 30.04 5.78
C ARG A 50 16.30 31.10 6.68
N THR A 51 16.99 32.07 6.09
CA THR A 51 17.65 33.15 6.83
C THR A 51 17.07 34.51 6.47
N THR A 52 17.04 35.43 7.43
CA THR A 52 16.70 36.84 7.20
C THR A 52 17.81 37.73 7.74
N THR A 53 18.42 38.55 6.87
CA THR A 53 19.51 39.46 7.24
C THR A 53 19.02 40.70 7.98
N ILE A 54 19.84 41.25 8.87
CA ILE A 54 19.54 42.39 9.73
C ILE A 54 20.66 43.44 9.58
N ASP A 55 20.30 44.54 8.93
CA ASP A 55 21.09 45.74 8.70
C ASP A 55 21.00 46.66 9.95
N ASN A 56 21.99 46.54 10.84
CA ASN A 56 22.17 47.31 12.07
C ASN A 56 22.85 48.68 11.82
N GLY A 57 23.24 48.95 10.58
CA GLY A 57 23.77 50.22 10.10
C GLY A 57 25.13 50.07 9.42
N GLY A 58 25.45 50.97 8.50
CA GLY A 58 26.70 50.89 7.74
C GLY A 58 26.62 51.64 6.42
N ALA A 59 27.28 51.10 5.40
CA ALA A 59 27.14 51.59 4.03
C ALA A 59 25.84 51.07 3.41
N ALA A 60 24.96 51.95 2.95
CA ALA A 60 23.65 51.57 2.42
C ALA A 60 23.78 50.56 1.26
N GLY A 61 23.27 49.34 1.47
CA GLY A 61 23.34 48.24 0.50
C GLY A 61 24.57 47.33 0.62
N ALA A 62 25.35 47.42 1.70
CA ALA A 62 26.40 46.45 2.05
C ALA A 62 26.14 45.95 3.48
N LEU A 63 26.31 44.65 3.73
CA LEU A 63 26.27 44.15 5.12
C LEU A 63 27.66 44.24 5.76
N ASP A 64 27.75 44.68 7.00
CA ASP A 64 28.97 44.69 7.82
C ASP A 64 29.21 43.27 8.38
N MET A 65 30.27 42.63 7.88
CA MET A 65 30.63 41.22 8.14
C MET A 65 32.10 41.07 8.56
N ASN A 66 32.70 42.09 9.18
CA ASN A 66 34.12 42.08 9.58
C ASN A 66 34.37 42.69 10.96
N ASN A 67 33.40 42.51 11.85
CA ASN A 67 33.43 42.96 13.25
C ASN A 67 33.80 44.43 13.46
N ALA A 68 33.40 45.29 12.52
CA ALA A 68 33.62 46.73 12.59
C ALA A 68 32.53 47.42 13.41
N VAL A 69 32.43 48.76 13.32
CA VAL A 69 31.62 49.56 14.26
C VAL A 69 30.15 49.65 13.83
N THR A 70 29.55 48.53 13.41
CA THR A 70 28.10 48.22 13.41
C THR A 70 27.84 46.85 12.75
N ASN A 71 28.31 45.73 13.34
CA ASN A 71 28.09 44.39 12.75
C ASN A 71 26.62 44.14 12.41
N ASP A 72 26.41 43.61 11.22
CA ASP A 72 25.13 43.08 10.81
C ASP A 72 24.92 41.66 11.33
N GLN A 73 23.66 41.29 11.37
CA GLN A 73 23.19 40.05 11.97
C GLN A 73 22.31 39.30 10.99
N PHE A 74 21.96 38.08 11.35
CA PHE A 74 20.98 37.28 10.63
C PHE A 74 20.17 36.45 11.61
N THR A 75 18.92 36.17 11.26
CA THR A 75 18.07 35.24 11.99
C THR A 75 17.82 34.02 11.12
N THR A 76 18.14 32.83 11.63
CA THR A 76 17.92 31.53 10.98
C THR A 76 17.63 30.48 12.06
N ASP A 77 16.98 29.38 11.70
CA ASP A 77 16.89 28.20 12.57
C ASP A 77 18.13 27.31 12.35
N ILE A 78 18.52 26.56 13.37
CA ILE A 78 19.56 25.51 13.31
C ILE A 78 19.15 24.25 14.10
N GLY A 79 17.83 24.04 14.30
CA GLY A 79 17.25 22.91 15.02
C GLY A 79 16.76 23.22 16.44
N ASP A 80 16.81 24.48 16.88
CA ASP A 80 16.48 24.94 18.24
C ASP A 80 15.45 26.10 18.23
N GLY A 81 14.81 26.36 17.09
CA GLY A 81 14.00 27.55 16.85
C GLY A 81 14.81 28.71 16.26
N PRO A 82 14.18 29.76 15.71
CA PRO A 82 14.88 30.88 15.11
C PRO A 82 15.83 31.63 16.07
N GLN A 83 17.12 31.62 15.77
CA GLN A 83 18.19 32.25 16.55
C GLN A 83 18.82 33.42 15.78
N THR A 84 19.31 34.43 16.49
CA THR A 84 20.00 35.59 15.88
C THR A 84 21.51 35.51 16.09
N PHE A 85 22.25 35.45 14.99
CA PHE A 85 23.69 35.35 14.93
C PHE A 85 24.32 36.64 14.41
N THR A 86 25.64 36.80 14.61
CA THR A 86 26.40 37.96 14.15
C THR A 86 27.46 37.50 13.16
N PHE A 87 27.57 38.16 12.00
CA PHE A 87 28.55 37.80 10.97
C PHE A 87 29.99 38.01 11.47
N ASP A 88 30.88 37.09 11.08
CA ASP A 88 32.33 37.09 11.37
C ASP A 88 33.15 37.22 10.09
N GLY A 89 32.84 36.42 9.07
CA GLY A 89 33.57 36.46 7.80
C GLY A 89 32.87 35.73 6.66
N LEU A 90 33.35 35.97 5.43
CA LEU A 90 32.84 35.36 4.20
C LEU A 90 33.97 35.09 3.20
N SER A 91 33.95 33.92 2.55
CA SER A 91 34.88 33.58 1.45
C SER A 91 34.21 32.73 0.38
N THR A 92 34.67 32.86 -0.86
CA THR A 92 34.23 32.00 -1.98
C THR A 92 35.21 30.86 -2.24
N PHE A 93 34.71 29.69 -2.63
CA PHE A 93 35.49 28.49 -2.89
C PHE A 93 35.07 27.83 -4.21
N ASN A 94 36.04 27.36 -4.98
CA ASN A 94 35.74 26.36 -6.01
C ASN A 94 35.43 25.06 -5.28
N ALA A 95 34.20 24.58 -5.35
CA ALA A 95 33.70 23.45 -4.58
C ALA A 95 33.15 22.34 -5.47
N THR A 96 33.15 21.13 -4.94
CA THR A 96 32.44 19.97 -5.50
C THR A 96 31.38 19.57 -4.50
N ILE A 97 30.14 19.44 -4.96
CA ILE A 97 29.07 18.79 -4.20
C ILE A 97 28.90 17.36 -4.67
N THR A 98 28.49 16.49 -3.74
CA THR A 98 28.02 15.14 -3.98
C THR A 98 26.55 15.10 -3.57
N TYR A 99 25.69 14.64 -4.47
CA TYR A 99 24.26 14.47 -4.22
C TYR A 99 23.97 13.11 -3.58
N SER A 100 22.74 12.91 -3.11
CA SER A 100 22.21 11.65 -2.57
C SER A 100 22.36 10.46 -3.53
N ASP A 101 22.25 10.69 -4.85
CA ASP A 101 22.46 9.70 -5.92
C ASP A 101 23.96 9.34 -6.17
N GLY A 102 24.88 9.94 -5.42
CA GLY A 102 26.32 9.77 -5.55
C GLY A 102 26.95 10.44 -6.77
N THR A 103 26.18 11.13 -7.61
CA THR A 103 26.71 11.99 -8.68
C THR A 103 27.24 13.30 -8.10
N THR A 104 27.96 14.08 -8.91
CA THR A 104 28.67 15.27 -8.44
C THR A 104 28.54 16.45 -9.39
N ALA A 105 28.48 17.66 -8.83
CA ALA A 105 28.55 18.91 -9.56
C ALA A 105 29.63 19.83 -9.00
N SER A 106 30.00 20.86 -9.76
CA SER A 106 30.99 21.87 -9.35
C SER A 106 30.34 23.25 -9.33
N LEU A 107 30.52 23.97 -8.22
CA LEU A 107 29.99 25.33 -8.03
C LEU A 107 31.04 26.27 -7.42
N LEU A 108 30.75 27.57 -7.51
CA LEU A 108 31.38 28.60 -6.68
C LEU A 108 30.62 28.73 -5.36
N ALA A 109 31.03 27.96 -4.35
CA ALA A 109 30.42 27.97 -3.03
C ALA A 109 30.74 29.28 -2.27
N VAL A 110 29.76 29.80 -1.52
CA VAL A 110 29.92 30.99 -0.67
C VAL A 110 29.84 30.58 0.80
N LEU A 111 31.01 30.41 1.43
CA LEU A 111 31.09 30.07 2.85
C LEU A 111 30.94 31.34 3.68
N VAL A 112 30.04 31.30 4.66
CA VAL A 112 29.79 32.34 5.66
C VAL A 112 30.08 31.76 7.04
N GLN A 113 30.72 32.54 7.91
CA GLN A 113 30.91 32.19 9.31
C GLN A 113 30.30 33.26 10.24
N ASP A 114 29.78 32.81 11.38
CA ASP A 114 29.33 33.64 12.49
C ASP A 114 30.40 33.77 13.61
N THR A 115 30.26 34.77 14.48
CA THR A 115 31.23 35.05 15.58
C THR A 115 31.36 33.94 16.63
N THR A 116 30.51 32.91 16.59
CA THR A 116 30.58 31.73 17.48
C THR A 116 31.21 30.50 16.80
N GLY A 117 31.48 30.58 15.49
CA GLY A 117 32.13 29.55 14.69
C GLY A 117 31.18 28.76 13.79
N GLN A 118 29.88 29.07 13.77
CA GLN A 118 28.88 28.41 12.94
C GLN A 118 29.09 28.71 11.46
N LEU A 119 28.96 27.69 10.60
CA LEU A 119 29.19 27.78 9.16
C LEU A 119 27.90 27.64 8.36
N PHE A 120 27.78 28.44 7.30
CA PHE A 120 26.64 28.39 6.37
C PHE A 120 27.13 28.49 4.91
N LEU A 121 26.50 27.75 4.00
CA LEU A 121 26.71 27.83 2.56
C LEU A 121 25.59 28.68 1.94
N ALA A 122 25.92 29.93 1.61
CA ALA A 122 24.97 30.87 1.02
C ALA A 122 24.79 30.67 -0.50
N PRO A 123 23.61 31.00 -1.05
CA PRO A 123 23.35 30.95 -2.49
C PRO A 123 24.16 32.00 -3.28
N PRO A 124 24.18 31.93 -4.62
CA PRO A 124 24.77 32.97 -5.46
C PRO A 124 24.00 34.30 -5.36
N LEU A 125 24.60 35.40 -5.86
CA LEU A 125 24.01 36.73 -5.71
C LEU A 125 22.69 36.93 -6.45
N ASN A 126 22.54 36.37 -7.65
CA ASN A 126 21.35 36.61 -8.47
C ASN A 126 21.17 35.52 -9.53
N THR A 127 19.96 35.44 -10.07
CA THR A 127 19.52 34.51 -11.12
C THR A 127 20.04 34.85 -12.52
N THR A 128 21.13 35.62 -12.64
CA THR A 128 21.71 35.93 -13.96
C THR A 128 22.43 34.72 -14.55
N ALA A 129 22.54 34.68 -15.88
CA ALA A 129 23.22 33.61 -16.62
C ALA A 129 24.68 33.36 -16.21
N ALA A 130 25.34 34.31 -15.52
CA ALA A 130 26.68 34.12 -14.97
C ALA A 130 26.72 33.20 -13.74
N ASN A 131 25.60 33.08 -13.01
CA ASN A 131 25.44 32.22 -11.84
C ASN A 131 24.60 30.97 -12.11
N ALA A 132 24.03 30.82 -13.33
CA ALA A 132 23.11 29.73 -13.67
C ALA A 132 23.67 28.34 -13.27
N ASN A 133 24.93 28.06 -13.58
CA ASN A 133 25.57 26.78 -13.20
C ASN A 133 25.64 26.55 -11.68
N ASN A 134 25.74 27.61 -10.86
CA ASN A 134 25.75 27.48 -9.39
C ASN A 134 24.32 27.24 -8.86
N ILE A 135 23.31 27.83 -9.51
CA ILE A 135 21.90 27.60 -9.18
C ILE A 135 21.53 26.18 -9.56
N THR A 136 21.77 25.75 -10.80
CA THR A 136 21.59 24.36 -11.25
C THR A 136 22.42 23.34 -10.47
N ALA A 137 23.41 23.74 -9.67
CA ALA A 137 24.09 22.84 -8.74
C ALA A 137 23.39 22.77 -7.36
N LEU A 138 22.67 23.83 -6.95
CA LEU A 138 21.97 23.90 -5.67
C LEU A 138 20.49 23.48 -5.75
N THR A 139 19.92 23.40 -6.96
CA THR A 139 18.48 23.21 -7.23
C THR A 139 18.24 22.04 -8.20
N ALA A 140 18.92 20.93 -8.00
CA ALA A 140 18.93 19.84 -8.98
C ALA A 140 18.83 18.43 -8.43
N ARG A 141 19.37 18.20 -7.23
CA ARG A 141 19.22 16.99 -6.40
C ARG A 141 19.58 17.26 -4.94
N PRO A 142 19.17 16.39 -3.98
CA PRO A 142 19.43 16.58 -2.57
C PRO A 142 20.94 16.47 -2.33
N ILE A 143 21.54 17.50 -1.73
CA ILE A 143 22.98 17.55 -1.50
C ILE A 143 23.35 16.69 -0.28
N GLU A 144 24.15 15.64 -0.47
CA GLU A 144 24.69 14.87 0.66
C GLU A 144 25.86 15.64 1.32
N SER A 145 26.81 16.13 0.52
CA SER A 145 28.02 16.78 1.03
C SER A 145 28.64 17.81 0.08
N VAL A 146 29.42 18.74 0.64
CA VAL A 146 30.21 19.75 -0.10
C VAL A 146 31.69 19.68 0.29
N THR A 147 32.57 19.64 -0.71
CA THR A 147 34.03 19.68 -0.56
C THR A 147 34.61 20.98 -1.13
N PHE A 148 35.29 21.76 -0.30
CA PHE A 148 35.88 23.05 -0.70
C PHE A 148 37.27 22.86 -1.32
N ASN A 149 37.35 22.57 -2.62
CA ASN A 149 38.61 22.23 -3.30
C ASN A 149 39.69 23.32 -3.22
N SER A 150 39.32 24.60 -3.35
CA SER A 150 40.28 25.72 -3.27
C SER A 150 39.59 27.06 -3.01
N VAL A 151 40.26 27.96 -2.30
CA VAL A 151 39.83 29.37 -2.16
C VAL A 151 39.77 30.01 -3.54
N ASN A 152 38.64 30.63 -3.87
CA ASN A 152 38.49 31.44 -5.08
C ASN A 152 38.73 32.91 -4.74
N THR A 153 39.62 33.57 -5.49
CA THR A 153 40.03 34.96 -5.27
C THR A 153 39.11 36.00 -5.95
N SER A 154 37.91 35.58 -6.35
CA SER A 154 36.83 36.45 -6.84
C SER A 154 36.49 37.53 -5.82
N THR A 155 36.41 38.79 -6.26
CA THR A 155 36.15 39.96 -5.42
C THR A 155 34.69 40.14 -5.02
N ASN A 156 33.94 39.04 -4.90
CA ASN A 156 32.48 39.04 -4.83
C ASN A 156 31.98 38.70 -3.42
N THR A 157 32.58 39.34 -2.43
CA THR A 157 32.54 38.96 -1.01
C THR A 157 31.53 39.74 -0.17
N ASN A 158 30.47 40.29 -0.76
CA ASN A 158 29.43 41.04 -0.04
C ASN A 158 28.12 40.23 0.03
N LEU A 159 27.46 40.19 1.20
CA LEU A 159 26.07 39.71 1.35
C LEU A 159 25.02 40.82 1.17
N GLY A 160 25.45 42.09 1.08
CA GLY A 160 24.54 43.23 0.97
C GLY A 160 23.88 43.36 -0.39
N ALA A 161 22.55 43.16 -0.38
CA ALA A 161 21.61 43.22 -1.49
C ALA A 161 21.93 42.27 -2.65
N ASP A 162 20.90 41.56 -3.11
CA ASP A 162 21.00 40.48 -4.10
C ASP A 162 21.78 39.27 -3.53
N ARG A 163 21.04 38.43 -2.79
CA ARG A 163 21.20 36.98 -2.86
C ARG A 163 20.00 36.44 -3.64
N ALA A 164 20.22 35.39 -4.43
CA ALA A 164 19.13 34.73 -5.12
C ALA A 164 18.30 33.97 -4.08
N GLU A 165 17.01 34.32 -3.98
CA GLU A 165 16.02 33.42 -3.39
C GLU A 165 15.85 32.28 -4.39
N ILE A 166 16.31 31.09 -3.99
CA ILE A 166 16.23 29.83 -4.73
C ILE A 166 15.72 28.79 -3.75
N GLY A 167 14.85 27.91 -4.24
CA GLY A 167 14.61 26.63 -3.59
C GLY A 167 15.91 25.86 -3.62
N ILE A 168 16.40 25.43 -2.46
CA ILE A 168 17.51 24.49 -2.41
C ILE A 168 16.86 23.14 -2.25
N ASP A 169 17.26 22.23 -3.13
CA ASP A 169 16.72 20.89 -3.24
C ASP A 169 16.93 20.11 -1.92
N ASP A 170 15.83 19.77 -1.25
CA ASP A 170 15.82 19.13 0.07
C ASP A 170 15.20 17.73 0.10
N GLY A 171 14.66 17.26 -1.03
CA GLY A 171 14.11 15.93 -1.24
C GLY A 171 12.63 15.80 -0.87
N VAL A 172 11.91 16.90 -0.64
CA VAL A 172 10.48 16.90 -0.28
C VAL A 172 9.70 17.88 -1.15
N VAL A 173 8.62 17.43 -1.79
CA VAL A 173 7.67 18.28 -2.51
C VAL A 173 6.67 18.84 -1.50
N GLU A 174 6.86 20.11 -1.09
CA GLU A 174 5.96 20.76 -0.14
C GLU A 174 4.78 21.49 -0.82
N GLY A 175 3.56 21.20 -0.36
CA GLY A 175 2.36 21.97 -0.64
C GLY A 175 2.27 23.27 0.16
N THR A 176 1.07 23.83 0.29
CA THR A 176 0.83 25.08 1.03
C THR A 176 -0.14 24.90 2.20
N GLY A 177 -0.69 26.01 2.69
CA GLY A 177 -1.72 26.03 3.76
C GLY A 177 -3.13 26.26 3.21
N GLY A 178 -3.39 25.86 1.96
CA GLY A 178 -4.70 25.73 1.39
C GLY A 178 -4.66 24.88 0.12
N ASN A 179 -5.83 24.49 -0.38
CA ASN A 179 -6.05 23.56 -1.49
C ASN A 179 -5.04 23.66 -2.65
N ASP A 180 -4.18 22.67 -2.76
CA ASP A 180 -3.18 22.50 -3.81
C ASP A 180 -3.53 21.34 -4.78
N PHE A 181 -2.93 21.39 -5.97
CA PHE A 181 -2.97 20.31 -6.96
C PHE A 181 -1.52 19.97 -7.30
N ILE A 182 -1.04 18.87 -6.73
CA ILE A 182 0.34 18.39 -6.80
C ILE A 182 0.40 17.27 -7.84
N ASP A 183 0.98 17.60 -9.00
CA ASP A 183 1.28 16.69 -10.11
C ASP A 183 2.70 16.96 -10.64
N THR A 184 3.10 16.26 -11.70
CA THR A 184 4.36 16.48 -12.43
C THR A 184 4.58 17.90 -12.98
N ASN A 185 3.57 18.78 -12.93
CA ASN A 185 3.66 20.20 -13.31
C ASN A 185 3.65 21.15 -12.10
N TYR A 186 3.44 20.63 -10.89
CA TYR A 186 3.51 21.39 -9.65
C TYR A 186 4.91 21.98 -9.47
N VAL A 187 4.95 23.16 -8.88
CA VAL A 187 6.18 23.86 -8.54
C VAL A 187 5.91 24.49 -7.19
N GLU A 188 6.48 23.88 -6.16
CA GLU A 188 6.36 24.33 -4.78
C GLU A 188 6.87 25.78 -4.59
N PRO A 189 6.55 26.42 -3.45
CA PRO A 189 7.09 27.74 -3.14
C PRO A 189 8.62 27.71 -3.05
N VAL A 190 9.31 28.61 -3.76
CA VAL A 190 10.79 28.81 -3.73
C VAL A 190 11.42 29.07 -2.33
N ALA A 191 10.57 29.18 -1.31
CA ALA A 191 10.92 29.31 0.10
C ALA A 191 11.13 27.96 0.81
N ASN A 192 10.65 26.89 0.19
CA ASN A 192 10.66 25.51 0.63
C ASN A 192 11.81 24.84 -0.16
N GLY A 193 11.53 23.91 -1.06
CA GLY A 193 12.51 23.30 -1.97
C GLY A 193 12.46 23.83 -3.42
N SER A 194 13.00 23.02 -4.33
CA SER A 194 12.88 23.15 -5.79
C SER A 194 12.30 21.91 -6.46
N ASP A 195 11.78 21.01 -5.64
CA ASP A 195 11.57 19.59 -5.80
C ASP A 195 10.24 19.34 -6.51
N ARG A 196 10.14 18.22 -7.24
CA ARG A 196 9.00 17.95 -8.11
C ARG A 196 8.77 16.48 -8.32
N VAL A 197 7.49 16.14 -8.33
CA VAL A 197 6.97 14.85 -8.78
C VAL A 197 7.59 14.41 -10.12
N ASP A 198 8.08 13.18 -10.19
CA ASP A 198 8.65 12.49 -11.36
C ASP A 198 9.92 13.14 -11.97
N ASN A 199 10.54 14.13 -11.31
CA ASN A 199 11.62 14.93 -11.91
C ASN A 199 13.04 14.34 -11.72
N ASN A 200 13.14 13.14 -11.14
CA ASN A 200 14.38 12.39 -10.93
C ASN A 200 15.39 13.12 -10.01
N ASP A 201 14.83 13.77 -8.99
CA ASP A 201 15.43 14.51 -7.88
C ASP A 201 15.11 13.90 -6.49
N GLY A 202 14.26 12.87 -6.39
CA GLY A 202 14.03 12.11 -5.15
C GLY A 202 15.31 11.62 -4.43
N VAL A 203 15.20 11.30 -3.13
CA VAL A 203 16.35 10.99 -2.27
C VAL A 203 17.05 9.68 -2.68
N GLY A 204 18.22 9.81 -3.32
CA GLY A 204 18.96 8.69 -3.91
C GLY A 204 18.91 8.66 -5.45
N GLY A 205 18.12 9.56 -6.04
CA GLY A 205 17.81 9.62 -7.46
C GLY A 205 16.78 8.57 -7.87
N GLY A 206 16.16 8.80 -9.03
CA GLY A 206 14.91 8.14 -9.41
C GLY A 206 13.71 9.01 -9.04
N ASN A 207 12.52 8.47 -9.31
CA ASN A 207 11.25 9.16 -9.19
C ASN A 207 10.50 8.80 -7.89
N ALA A 208 11.16 8.11 -6.96
CA ALA A 208 10.60 7.85 -5.63
C ALA A 208 10.61 9.16 -4.82
N ASP A 209 9.43 9.75 -4.69
CA ASP A 209 9.23 11.10 -4.19
C ASP A 209 8.64 11.12 -2.77
N VAL A 210 8.97 12.15 -1.99
CA VAL A 210 8.36 12.42 -0.69
C VAL A 210 7.53 13.68 -0.82
N ILE A 211 6.23 13.61 -0.50
CA ILE A 211 5.28 14.71 -0.71
C ILE A 211 4.59 15.05 0.62
N GLU A 212 4.66 16.32 1.03
CA GLU A 212 3.90 16.87 2.16
C GLU A 212 2.89 17.89 1.62
N ALA A 213 1.63 17.48 1.37
CA ALA A 213 0.62 18.36 0.78
C ALA A 213 0.19 19.49 1.76
N GLY A 214 0.09 19.18 3.04
CA GLY A 214 0.14 20.15 4.13
C GLY A 214 -1.21 20.38 4.80
N ALA A 215 -1.94 21.40 4.38
CA ALA A 215 -3.26 21.70 4.94
C ALA A 215 -4.16 22.37 3.91
N GLY A 216 -5.23 21.70 3.51
CA GLY A 216 -6.11 22.09 2.43
C GLY A 216 -7.16 21.02 2.22
N ASN A 217 -7.85 21.08 1.09
CA ASN A 217 -8.37 19.85 0.50
C ASN A 217 -7.56 19.70 -0.77
N ASP A 218 -6.53 18.87 -0.68
CA ASP A 218 -5.44 18.79 -1.64
C ASP A 218 -5.69 17.64 -2.62
N THR A 219 -4.96 17.65 -3.74
CA THR A 219 -5.06 16.60 -4.76
C THR A 219 -3.66 16.25 -5.22
N VAL A 220 -3.22 15.03 -4.94
CA VAL A 220 -1.86 14.56 -5.16
C VAL A 220 -1.87 13.40 -6.14
N LEU A 221 -0.98 13.46 -7.13
CA LEU A 221 -0.65 12.38 -8.05
C LEU A 221 0.88 12.23 -7.97
N SER A 222 1.41 11.18 -7.30
CA SER A 222 2.86 11.02 -7.11
C SER A 222 3.54 10.26 -8.28
N GLY A 223 2.82 9.35 -8.93
CA GLY A 223 3.10 8.97 -10.32
C GLY A 223 3.86 7.66 -10.49
N GLN A 224 5.19 7.68 -10.41
CA GLN A 224 6.04 6.53 -10.71
C GLN A 224 7.21 6.44 -9.74
N GLY A 225 7.31 5.37 -8.95
CA GLY A 225 8.33 5.26 -7.92
C GLY A 225 7.75 4.59 -6.70
N ASP A 226 8.59 4.34 -5.70
CA ASP A 226 8.12 3.90 -4.38
C ASP A 226 7.92 5.18 -3.53
N ASP A 227 6.74 5.80 -3.65
CA ASP A 227 6.48 7.14 -3.15
C ASP A 227 6.06 7.18 -1.67
N THR A 228 6.16 8.34 -1.04
CA THR A 228 5.62 8.58 0.30
C THR A 228 4.85 9.89 0.35
N VAL A 229 3.54 9.82 0.56
CA VAL A 229 2.64 10.97 0.52
C VAL A 229 1.97 11.19 1.87
N PHE A 230 2.06 12.43 2.37
CA PHE A 230 1.31 12.91 3.53
C PHE A 230 0.29 13.97 3.05
N GLY A 231 -1.01 13.65 3.12
CA GLY A 231 -2.11 14.58 2.82
C GLY A 231 -2.13 15.73 3.83
N GLY A 232 -2.49 15.42 5.07
CA GLY A 232 -2.26 16.29 6.21
C GLY A 232 -3.55 16.70 6.91
N ALA A 233 -4.13 17.85 6.55
CA ALA A 233 -5.26 18.43 7.28
C ALA A 233 -6.34 19.06 6.39
N GLY A 234 -7.37 18.28 6.14
CA GLY A 234 -8.59 18.56 5.39
C GLY A 234 -8.86 17.39 4.44
N ALA A 235 -9.86 17.49 3.55
CA ALA A 235 -10.32 16.30 2.81
C ALA A 235 -9.59 16.14 1.48
N ASP A 236 -8.64 15.20 1.43
CA ASP A 236 -7.62 15.09 0.39
C ASP A 236 -7.90 13.96 -0.61
N SER A 237 -7.34 14.09 -1.82
CA SER A 237 -7.44 13.07 -2.89
C SER A 237 -6.04 12.67 -3.34
N ILE A 238 -5.59 11.48 -2.98
CA ILE A 238 -4.22 11.00 -3.19
C ILE A 238 -4.23 9.77 -4.12
N VAL A 239 -3.35 9.77 -5.11
CA VAL A 239 -3.03 8.61 -5.95
C VAL A 239 -1.52 8.40 -5.90
N GLY A 240 -1.08 7.22 -5.48
CA GLY A 240 0.32 6.78 -5.54
C GLY A 240 0.72 6.59 -7.01
N GLY A 241 0.42 5.43 -7.55
CA GLY A 241 0.38 5.19 -8.99
C GLY A 241 1.06 3.90 -9.42
N ALA A 242 2.39 3.84 -9.35
CA ALA A 242 3.13 2.70 -9.87
C ALA A 242 4.52 2.54 -9.22
N GLY A 243 4.56 1.62 -8.26
CA GLY A 243 5.65 1.26 -7.36
C GLY A 243 5.03 0.84 -6.03
N ASN A 244 5.83 0.66 -4.98
CA ASN A 244 5.33 0.29 -3.66
C ASN A 244 5.19 1.55 -2.78
N ASP A 245 3.99 2.12 -2.77
CA ASP A 245 3.69 3.45 -2.27
C ASP A 245 3.25 3.46 -0.79
N SER A 246 3.49 4.58 -0.10
CA SER A 246 3.08 4.79 1.29
C SER A 246 2.25 6.06 1.41
N LEU A 247 0.93 5.91 1.53
CA LEU A 247 -0.04 7.00 1.47
C LEU A 247 -0.69 7.22 2.84
N LEU A 248 -0.62 8.45 3.36
CA LEU A 248 -1.15 8.83 4.67
C LEU A 248 -2.06 10.06 4.53
N GLY A 249 -3.38 9.88 4.62
CA GLY A 249 -4.37 10.99 4.57
C GLY A 249 -4.28 11.88 5.81
N GLN A 250 -4.11 11.23 6.96
CA GLN A 250 -3.95 11.78 8.31
C GLN A 250 -5.21 12.40 8.93
N GLY A 251 -5.89 13.34 8.27
CA GLY A 251 -6.68 14.34 8.99
C GLY A 251 -7.86 14.94 8.23
N GLY A 252 -8.67 14.12 7.59
CA GLY A 252 -9.71 14.60 6.69
C GLY A 252 -10.94 13.73 6.55
N ALA A 253 -11.37 13.56 5.31
CA ALA A 253 -12.38 12.64 4.86
C ALA A 253 -11.92 12.28 3.45
N ASP A 254 -10.94 11.40 3.41
CA ASP A 254 -9.92 11.37 2.37
C ASP A 254 -10.24 10.31 1.32
N THR A 255 -9.66 10.43 0.12
CA THR A 255 -9.73 9.42 -0.92
C THR A 255 -8.32 9.04 -1.33
N LEU A 256 -7.92 7.81 -1.03
CA LEU A 256 -6.56 7.32 -1.25
C LEU A 256 -6.61 6.11 -2.17
N ILE A 257 -5.76 6.11 -3.19
CA ILE A 257 -5.60 5.01 -4.14
C ILE A 257 -4.10 4.68 -4.16
N GLY A 258 -3.72 3.47 -3.75
CA GLY A 258 -2.34 2.97 -3.84
C GLY A 258 -1.87 3.01 -5.28
N GLY A 259 -2.32 2.04 -6.08
CA GLY A 259 -2.14 2.05 -7.53
C GLY A 259 -1.77 0.68 -8.08
N ALA A 260 -0.47 0.39 -8.11
CA ALA A 260 0.09 -0.81 -8.72
C ALA A 260 1.48 -1.13 -8.15
N GLY A 261 1.50 -1.98 -7.12
CA GLY A 261 2.66 -2.47 -6.35
C GLY A 261 2.15 -3.04 -5.03
N ASP A 262 3.03 -3.34 -4.07
CA ASP A 262 2.56 -3.69 -2.72
C ASP A 262 2.55 -2.42 -1.86
N ASP A 263 1.37 -1.83 -1.70
CA ASP A 263 1.14 -0.48 -1.17
C ASP A 263 0.78 -0.48 0.33
N THR A 264 0.94 0.67 0.98
CA THR A 264 0.51 0.92 2.36
C THR A 264 -0.35 2.17 2.42
N VAL A 265 -1.66 2.00 2.62
CA VAL A 265 -2.64 3.08 2.55
C VAL A 265 -3.31 3.27 3.92
N LEU A 266 -3.10 4.45 4.51
CA LEU A 266 -3.57 4.81 5.85
C LEU A 266 -4.46 6.08 5.76
N GLY A 267 -5.78 5.93 5.92
CA GLY A 267 -6.70 7.08 5.91
C GLY A 267 -6.49 7.96 7.14
N GLY A 268 -6.83 7.38 8.29
CA GLY A 268 -6.38 7.80 9.61
C GLY A 268 -7.37 8.64 10.40
N GLY A 269 -8.11 9.55 9.76
CA GLY A 269 -8.55 10.79 10.42
C GLY A 269 -9.96 11.28 10.19
N GLY A 270 -10.84 10.51 9.53
CA GLY A 270 -12.25 10.86 9.41
C GLY A 270 -13.06 9.76 8.75
N ALA A 271 -13.81 10.07 7.70
CA ALA A 271 -14.56 9.04 6.97
C ALA A 271 -13.92 8.90 5.59
N ASP A 272 -13.01 7.94 5.51
CA ASP A 272 -12.01 7.84 4.45
C ASP A 272 -12.40 6.74 3.44
N THR A 273 -11.99 6.89 2.18
CA THR A 273 -12.16 5.89 1.12
C THR A 273 -10.80 5.44 0.61
N LEU A 274 -10.47 4.16 0.82
CA LEU A 274 -9.16 3.58 0.50
C LEU A 274 -9.30 2.50 -0.57
N PHE A 275 -8.38 2.52 -1.53
CA PHE A 275 -8.16 1.47 -2.50
C PHE A 275 -6.69 1.06 -2.39
N GLY A 276 -6.41 -0.23 -2.30
CA GLY A 276 -5.09 -0.79 -2.55
C GLY A 276 -4.76 -0.65 -4.03
N ASP A 277 -5.20 -1.62 -4.84
CA ASP A 277 -5.17 -1.51 -6.30
C ASP A 277 -6.10 -0.43 -6.84
N GLY A 278 -5.67 0.20 -7.93
CA GLY A 278 -6.59 0.83 -8.88
C GLY A 278 -6.04 2.03 -9.63
N ALA A 279 -6.50 2.20 -10.87
CA ALA A 279 -6.40 3.46 -11.58
C ALA A 279 -7.78 4.12 -11.69
N SER A 280 -7.90 5.38 -11.26
CA SER A 280 -9.12 6.17 -11.47
C SER A 280 -9.43 6.27 -12.98
N GLY A 281 -10.63 5.88 -13.40
CA GLY A 281 -11.06 5.96 -14.80
C GLY A 281 -10.59 4.82 -15.73
N ARG A 282 -9.98 3.74 -15.23
CA ARG A 282 -9.64 2.57 -16.06
C ARG A 282 -10.83 1.62 -16.30
N TRP A 283 -10.87 1.02 -17.48
CA TRP A 283 -11.97 0.16 -17.96
C TRP A 283 -11.45 -1.16 -18.53
N SER A 284 -11.99 -2.27 -18.06
CA SER A 284 -11.93 -3.55 -18.78
C SER A 284 -12.80 -3.46 -20.04
N TYR A 285 -12.34 -4.03 -21.15
CA TYR A 285 -13.08 -4.01 -22.41
C TYR A 285 -13.15 -5.39 -23.08
N GLU A 286 -14.24 -5.64 -23.78
CA GLU A 286 -14.39 -6.71 -24.77
C GLU A 286 -14.88 -6.14 -26.11
N VAL A 287 -14.24 -6.52 -27.21
CA VAL A 287 -14.60 -6.11 -28.57
C VAL A 287 -15.13 -7.30 -29.36
N TYR A 288 -16.36 -7.21 -29.84
CA TYR A 288 -16.99 -8.21 -30.69
C TYR A 288 -17.17 -7.69 -32.11
N THR A 289 -17.14 -8.60 -33.09
CA THR A 289 -17.37 -8.28 -34.51
C THR A 289 -18.60 -9.04 -35.04
N GLN A 290 -19.53 -8.30 -35.65
CA GLN A 290 -20.72 -8.84 -36.33
C GLN A 290 -21.36 -7.80 -37.25
N ASP A 291 -22.10 -8.26 -38.26
CA ASP A 291 -22.92 -7.45 -39.18
C ASP A 291 -24.06 -6.77 -38.39
N PHE A 292 -23.93 -5.46 -38.11
CA PHE A 292 -24.94 -4.68 -37.38
C PHE A 292 -25.90 -4.05 -38.40
N SER A 293 -27.21 -4.29 -38.28
CA SER A 293 -28.18 -3.97 -39.35
C SER A 293 -28.56 -2.49 -39.47
N SER A 294 -27.87 -1.60 -38.74
CA SER A 294 -28.22 -0.18 -38.56
C SER A 294 -29.60 0.04 -37.92
N ASP A 295 -30.16 -0.98 -37.25
CA ASP A 295 -31.42 -0.88 -36.52
C ASP A 295 -31.15 -0.37 -35.09
N ASP A 296 -32.09 0.36 -34.48
CA ASP A 296 -31.99 0.78 -33.08
C ASP A 296 -32.08 -0.44 -32.12
N GLY A 297 -31.43 -0.39 -30.96
CA GLY A 297 -31.58 -1.40 -29.89
C GLY A 297 -30.63 -2.59 -29.97
N GLN A 298 -29.40 -2.42 -30.48
CA GLN A 298 -28.44 -3.52 -30.69
C GLN A 298 -27.38 -3.67 -29.58
N ALA A 299 -27.29 -2.79 -28.58
CA ALA A 299 -26.22 -2.80 -27.57
C ALA A 299 -26.22 -4.04 -26.64
N PHE A 300 -27.37 -4.69 -26.46
CA PHE A 300 -27.49 -5.99 -25.74
C PHE A 300 -27.48 -7.20 -26.68
N THR A 301 -26.96 -7.02 -27.90
CA THR A 301 -26.75 -8.10 -28.87
C THR A 301 -25.31 -8.22 -29.34
N ILE A 302 -24.39 -7.42 -28.78
CA ILE A 302 -22.96 -7.35 -29.13
C ILE A 302 -22.30 -8.74 -28.95
N GLU A 303 -22.61 -9.41 -27.85
CA GLU A 303 -22.06 -10.73 -27.47
C GLU A 303 -22.51 -11.88 -28.39
N ASN A 304 -23.45 -11.66 -29.31
CA ASN A 304 -23.78 -12.65 -30.35
C ASN A 304 -22.71 -12.69 -31.46
N GLY A 305 -21.81 -11.71 -31.51
CA GLY A 305 -20.72 -11.61 -32.47
C GLY A 305 -19.53 -12.50 -32.14
N THR A 306 -18.45 -12.32 -32.89
CA THR A 306 -17.17 -13.00 -32.61
C THR A 306 -16.28 -12.09 -31.77
N LEU A 307 -15.95 -12.52 -30.54
CA LEU A 307 -14.96 -11.84 -29.70
C LEU A 307 -13.63 -11.73 -30.46
N ALA A 308 -13.18 -10.50 -30.68
CA ALA A 308 -12.04 -10.14 -31.50
C ALA A 308 -10.87 -9.56 -30.67
N GLY A 309 -11.13 -9.10 -29.45
CA GLY A 309 -10.11 -8.72 -28.48
C GLY A 309 -10.73 -8.36 -27.12
N SER A 310 -9.91 -8.39 -26.08
CA SER A 310 -10.22 -7.90 -24.74
C SER A 310 -8.95 -7.34 -24.09
N GLY A 311 -9.09 -6.62 -22.97
CA GLY A 311 -7.98 -6.02 -22.23
C GLY A 311 -8.47 -4.91 -21.29
N VAL A 312 -7.56 -4.04 -20.85
CA VAL A 312 -7.87 -2.81 -20.10
C VAL A 312 -7.44 -1.57 -20.90
N GLN A 313 -8.13 -0.44 -20.71
CA GLN A 313 -7.67 0.88 -21.16
C GLN A 313 -8.26 2.01 -20.31
N ASP A 314 -7.55 3.14 -20.25
CA ASP A 314 -7.86 4.30 -19.39
C ASP A 314 -8.79 5.33 -20.07
N THR A 315 -9.49 4.93 -21.15
CA THR A 315 -10.41 5.80 -21.90
C THR A 315 -11.53 4.99 -22.55
N LEU A 316 -12.66 5.61 -22.89
CA LEU A 316 -13.72 5.04 -23.72
C LEU A 316 -13.43 5.18 -25.23
N ASN A 317 -12.15 5.31 -25.64
CA ASN A 317 -11.78 5.48 -27.04
C ASN A 317 -11.90 4.17 -27.82
N VAL A 318 -12.96 4.06 -28.62
CA VAL A 318 -13.26 2.87 -29.43
C VAL A 318 -12.52 2.80 -30.76
N THR A 319 -11.89 3.88 -31.24
CA THR A 319 -11.23 3.90 -32.57
C THR A 319 -10.11 2.85 -32.67
N PRO A 320 -9.13 2.77 -31.76
CA PRO A 320 -8.04 1.79 -31.85
C PRO A 320 -8.56 0.37 -31.68
N LEU A 321 -9.55 0.17 -30.82
CA LEU A 321 -10.20 -1.11 -30.56
C LEU A 321 -10.89 -1.67 -31.80
N GLY A 322 -11.74 -0.87 -32.45
CA GLY A 322 -12.40 -1.23 -33.71
C GLY A 322 -11.40 -1.49 -34.84
N GLN A 323 -10.36 -0.66 -34.97
CA GLN A 323 -9.29 -0.87 -35.96
C GLN A 323 -8.54 -2.19 -35.74
N ALA A 324 -8.22 -2.54 -34.49
CA ALA A 324 -7.55 -3.79 -34.15
C ALA A 324 -8.45 -5.01 -34.39
N ALA A 325 -9.72 -4.94 -33.99
CA ALA A 325 -10.69 -6.03 -34.13
C ALA A 325 -11.09 -6.33 -35.59
N THR A 326 -11.28 -5.28 -36.40
CA THR A 326 -11.80 -5.40 -37.77
C THR A 326 -10.68 -5.42 -38.83
N GLY A 327 -9.48 -4.92 -38.51
CA GLY A 327 -8.40 -4.68 -39.47
C GLY A 327 -8.67 -3.55 -40.46
N GLN A 328 -9.74 -2.77 -40.26
CA GLN A 328 -10.09 -1.62 -41.09
C GLN A 328 -9.42 -0.35 -40.56
N THR A 329 -9.16 0.63 -41.44
CA THR A 329 -8.65 1.96 -41.01
C THR A 329 -9.75 2.88 -40.46
N ASP A 330 -10.98 2.60 -40.85
CA ASP A 330 -12.21 3.29 -40.46
C ASP A 330 -13.17 2.14 -40.12
N PRO A 331 -13.25 1.72 -38.84
CA PRO A 331 -13.87 0.45 -38.48
C PRO A 331 -15.39 0.51 -38.53
N SER A 332 -15.98 -0.62 -38.93
CA SER A 332 -17.42 -0.86 -38.99
C SER A 332 -17.70 -2.27 -38.47
N ASP A 333 -18.97 -2.57 -38.17
CA ASP A 333 -19.42 -3.91 -37.81
C ASP A 333 -18.77 -4.47 -36.54
N PHE A 334 -18.65 -3.62 -35.51
CA PHE A 334 -18.09 -4.00 -34.22
C PHE A 334 -18.88 -3.41 -33.04
N GLY A 335 -18.78 -4.05 -31.88
CA GLY A 335 -19.30 -3.52 -30.62
C GLY A 335 -18.29 -3.69 -29.51
N VAL A 336 -18.32 -2.77 -28.55
CA VAL A 336 -17.46 -2.76 -27.37
C VAL A 336 -18.32 -2.75 -26.13
N ILE A 337 -17.96 -3.61 -25.17
CA ILE A 337 -18.49 -3.59 -23.81
C ILE A 337 -17.33 -3.15 -22.93
N PHE A 338 -17.48 -2.00 -22.28
CA PHE A 338 -16.60 -1.57 -21.21
C PHE A 338 -17.25 -1.88 -19.87
N THR A 339 -16.47 -2.41 -18.94
CA THR A 339 -16.87 -2.70 -17.57
C THR A 339 -15.86 -2.10 -16.61
N SER A 340 -16.35 -1.44 -15.57
CA SER A 340 -15.53 -0.85 -14.50
C SER A 340 -16.35 -0.84 -13.21
N THR A 341 -15.71 -0.47 -12.10
CA THR A 341 -16.36 -0.35 -10.80
C THR A 341 -16.83 1.09 -10.59
N LEU A 342 -18.04 1.27 -10.06
CA LEU A 342 -18.64 2.56 -9.76
C LEU A 342 -18.84 2.68 -8.25
N PHE A 343 -18.24 3.70 -7.64
CA PHE A 343 -18.49 4.06 -6.24
C PHE A 343 -19.47 5.24 -6.11
N SER A 344 -20.36 5.12 -5.12
CA SER A 344 -21.39 6.10 -4.77
C SER A 344 -21.19 6.64 -3.34
N PRO A 345 -20.42 7.72 -3.13
CA PRO A 345 -20.22 8.31 -1.80
C PRO A 345 -21.46 9.01 -1.23
N ASP A 346 -22.35 9.54 -2.07
CA ASP A 346 -23.50 10.33 -1.65
C ASP A 346 -24.81 9.63 -2.02
N ALA A 347 -25.68 9.35 -1.05
CA ALA A 347 -27.02 8.83 -1.34
C ALA A 347 -27.82 9.87 -2.17
N GLY A 348 -28.27 9.49 -3.37
CA GLY A 348 -29.06 10.39 -4.20
C GLY A 348 -29.14 10.03 -5.67
N THR A 349 -29.58 11.02 -6.47
CA THR A 349 -29.75 10.87 -7.92
C THR A 349 -28.46 11.25 -8.64
N TYR A 350 -27.80 10.26 -9.23
CA TYR A 350 -26.66 10.44 -10.13
C TYR A 350 -27.18 10.59 -11.56
N ARG A 351 -26.63 11.55 -12.30
CA ARG A 351 -26.89 11.68 -13.74
C ARG A 351 -25.72 11.16 -14.54
N PHE A 352 -25.97 10.16 -15.35
CA PHE A 352 -25.06 9.67 -16.37
C PHE A 352 -25.40 10.28 -17.72
N THR A 353 -24.40 10.44 -18.59
CA THR A 353 -24.61 10.79 -19.99
C THR A 353 -23.74 9.95 -20.90
N THR A 354 -24.21 9.61 -22.11
CA THR A 354 -23.34 9.17 -23.22
C THR A 354 -23.51 10.10 -24.41
N THR A 355 -22.44 10.27 -25.19
CA THR A 355 -22.49 10.86 -26.53
C THR A 355 -21.94 9.85 -27.54
N SER A 356 -22.78 9.44 -28.48
CA SER A 356 -22.39 8.56 -29.59
C SER A 356 -23.19 8.87 -30.86
N ASP A 357 -22.63 8.56 -32.03
CA ASP A 357 -23.35 8.59 -33.30
C ASP A 357 -24.12 7.30 -33.59
N ASP A 358 -23.53 6.14 -33.35
CA ASP A 358 -24.28 4.86 -33.26
C ASP A 358 -24.68 4.57 -31.81
N GLY A 359 -25.24 3.37 -31.55
CA GLY A 359 -26.00 3.12 -30.32
C GLY A 359 -25.12 2.84 -29.10
N SER A 360 -25.34 3.60 -28.02
CA SER A 360 -24.70 3.38 -26.71
C SER A 360 -25.69 3.22 -25.55
N THR A 361 -25.29 2.50 -24.50
CA THR A 361 -26.05 2.41 -23.24
C THR A 361 -25.12 2.44 -22.02
N ILE A 362 -25.66 2.84 -20.87
CA ILE A 362 -25.02 2.64 -19.57
C ILE A 362 -25.94 1.80 -18.70
N ARG A 363 -25.41 0.71 -18.12
CA ARG A 363 -26.10 -0.14 -17.15
C ARG A 363 -25.33 -0.12 -15.83
N ILE A 364 -26.04 0.04 -14.72
CA ILE A 364 -25.49 -0.05 -13.36
C ILE A 364 -26.07 -1.31 -12.72
N LEU A 365 -25.21 -2.15 -12.14
CA LEU A 365 -25.58 -3.41 -11.48
C LEU A 365 -25.32 -3.32 -9.97
N ASP A 366 -26.24 -3.82 -9.15
CA ASP A 366 -25.99 -4.06 -7.73
C ASP A 366 -25.01 -5.24 -7.49
N SER A 367 -24.60 -5.44 -6.23
CA SER A 367 -23.68 -6.52 -5.83
C SER A 367 -24.25 -7.93 -5.99
N GLN A 368 -25.53 -8.08 -6.38
CA GLN A 368 -26.12 -9.37 -6.77
C GLN A 368 -26.30 -9.47 -8.31
N GLY A 369 -25.75 -8.52 -9.07
CA GLY A 369 -25.79 -8.48 -10.53
C GLY A 369 -27.14 -8.01 -11.13
N ASN A 370 -28.05 -7.43 -10.33
CA ASN A 370 -29.31 -6.91 -10.85
C ASN A 370 -29.14 -5.48 -11.36
N ALA A 371 -29.73 -5.18 -12.51
CA ALA A 371 -29.68 -3.83 -13.09
C ALA A 371 -30.62 -2.85 -12.37
N LEU A 372 -30.10 -1.65 -12.08
CA LEU A 372 -30.87 -0.55 -11.51
C LEU A 372 -31.69 0.20 -12.57
N ASP A 373 -32.86 0.72 -12.17
CA ASP A 373 -33.72 1.50 -13.05
C ASP A 373 -33.23 2.95 -13.22
N PHE A 374 -33.04 3.35 -14.49
CA PHE A 374 -32.76 4.71 -14.94
C PHE A 374 -34.05 5.42 -15.41
N THR A 375 -34.33 6.60 -14.85
CA THR A 375 -35.26 7.55 -15.45
C THR A 375 -34.56 8.27 -16.61
N ASN A 376 -34.95 7.94 -17.84
CA ASN A 376 -34.35 8.47 -19.07
C ASN A 376 -34.95 9.83 -19.47
N GLN A 377 -34.34 10.57 -20.43
CA GLN A 377 -34.81 11.92 -20.82
C GLN A 377 -36.26 11.98 -21.31
N SER A 378 -36.83 10.84 -21.73
CA SER A 378 -38.22 10.70 -22.14
C SER A 378 -39.22 10.68 -20.97
N GLY A 379 -38.74 10.58 -19.73
CA GLY A 379 -39.54 10.40 -18.53
C GLY A 379 -40.04 8.96 -18.34
N ASN A 380 -39.44 7.99 -19.03
CA ASN A 380 -39.68 6.56 -18.85
C ASN A 380 -38.52 5.95 -18.04
N ASP A 381 -38.86 4.99 -17.18
CA ASP A 381 -37.90 4.21 -16.42
C ASP A 381 -37.52 2.92 -17.16
N GLY A 382 -36.28 2.46 -17.00
CA GLY A 382 -35.80 1.17 -17.51
C GLY A 382 -34.37 0.87 -17.07
N ALA A 383 -33.95 -0.40 -17.14
CA ALA A 383 -32.70 -0.93 -16.58
C ALA A 383 -31.36 -0.43 -17.19
N PHE A 384 -31.37 0.67 -17.95
CA PHE A 384 -30.19 1.31 -18.54
C PHE A 384 -30.49 2.74 -19.02
N LEU A 385 -29.45 3.56 -19.15
CA LEU A 385 -29.46 4.79 -19.94
C LEU A 385 -29.58 4.44 -21.41
N ASP A 386 -30.64 4.89 -22.06
CA ASP A 386 -30.96 4.60 -23.46
C ASP A 386 -30.46 5.68 -24.43
N ASN A 387 -29.35 5.36 -25.11
CA ASN A 387 -28.85 6.04 -26.31
C ASN A 387 -28.61 5.04 -27.46
N ASP A 388 -29.37 3.94 -27.50
CA ASP A 388 -29.18 2.80 -28.41
C ASP A 388 -29.82 3.04 -29.80
N PHE A 389 -29.30 4.02 -30.54
CA PHE A 389 -29.88 4.48 -31.82
C PHE A 389 -28.81 4.68 -32.90
N HIS A 390 -29.15 4.40 -34.17
CA HIS A 390 -28.34 4.83 -35.32
C HIS A 390 -28.68 6.28 -35.68
N GLN A 391 -27.78 7.21 -35.36
CA GLN A 391 -28.07 8.65 -35.41
C GLN A 391 -26.84 9.47 -35.85
N ALA A 392 -26.80 10.75 -35.50
CA ALA A 392 -25.59 11.57 -35.56
C ALA A 392 -25.17 11.87 -34.12
N ALA A 393 -23.89 12.11 -33.86
CA ALA A 393 -23.31 12.21 -32.51
C ALA A 393 -24.19 13.04 -31.56
N THR A 394 -24.91 12.35 -30.67
CA THR A 394 -25.97 12.93 -29.83
C THR A 394 -25.76 12.54 -28.38
N ALA A 395 -25.71 13.56 -27.52
CA ALA A 395 -25.65 13.41 -26.09
C ALA A 395 -27.03 13.07 -25.51
N ARG A 396 -27.11 12.01 -24.70
CA ARG A 396 -28.30 11.58 -23.96
C ARG A 396 -27.95 11.31 -22.51
N TRP A 397 -28.94 11.41 -21.62
CA TRP A 397 -28.76 11.29 -20.18
C TRP A 397 -29.78 10.35 -19.51
N GLY A 398 -29.37 9.76 -18.40
CA GLY A 398 -30.23 8.94 -17.55
C GLY A 398 -29.94 9.28 -16.09
N ASP A 399 -30.99 9.38 -15.29
CA ASP A 399 -30.93 9.58 -13.85
C ASP A 399 -31.14 8.23 -13.15
N VAL A 400 -30.20 7.82 -12.30
CA VAL A 400 -30.32 6.61 -11.44
C VAL A 400 -30.21 7.03 -9.98
N THR A 401 -30.92 6.35 -9.08
CA THR A 401 -30.77 6.57 -7.64
C THR A 401 -29.81 5.53 -7.09
N LEU A 402 -28.72 6.01 -6.48
CA LEU A 402 -27.74 5.19 -5.79
C LEU A 402 -27.83 5.46 -4.28
N GLU A 403 -27.50 4.46 -3.48
CA GLU A 403 -27.36 4.62 -2.03
C GLU A 403 -25.95 5.14 -1.69
N ALA A 404 -25.76 5.69 -0.49
CA ALA A 404 -24.44 6.09 0.00
C ALA A 404 -23.60 4.84 0.30
N ASP A 405 -22.29 4.99 0.20
CA ASP A 405 -21.30 4.01 0.64
C ASP A 405 -21.46 2.64 -0.05
N GLN A 406 -21.83 2.63 -1.33
CA GLN A 406 -22.06 1.42 -2.13
C GLN A 406 -21.20 1.35 -3.39
N ILE A 407 -20.74 0.13 -3.70
CA ILE A 407 -20.19 -0.26 -5.00
C ILE A 407 -21.32 -0.69 -5.92
N TYR A 408 -21.15 -0.39 -7.21
CA TYR A 408 -21.91 -0.95 -8.31
C TYR A 408 -20.96 -1.37 -9.44
N THR A 409 -21.35 -2.34 -10.27
CA THR A 409 -20.68 -2.52 -11.57
C THR A 409 -21.27 -1.54 -12.57
N ILE A 410 -20.44 -0.78 -13.27
CA ILE A 410 -20.85 0.06 -14.40
C ILE A 410 -20.44 -0.60 -15.72
N GLU A 411 -21.40 -0.76 -16.62
CA GLU A 411 -21.16 -1.18 -18.00
C GLU A 411 -21.48 -0.03 -18.97
N VAL A 412 -20.53 0.33 -19.83
CA VAL A 412 -20.76 1.19 -21.01
C VAL A 412 -20.71 0.32 -22.25
N ARG A 413 -21.84 0.18 -22.94
CA ARG A 413 -21.95 -0.65 -24.16
C ARG A 413 -22.10 0.26 -25.37
N LEU A 414 -21.33 0.01 -26.43
CA LEU A 414 -21.45 0.68 -27.73
C LEU A 414 -21.48 -0.37 -28.84
N TRP A 415 -22.34 -0.19 -29.83
CA TRP A 415 -22.13 -0.80 -31.14
C TRP A 415 -21.93 0.27 -32.21
N GLU A 416 -21.16 -0.09 -33.22
CA GLU A 416 -20.78 0.76 -34.34
C GLU A 416 -20.98 -0.02 -35.65
N ASN A 417 -21.70 0.59 -36.56
CA ASN A 417 -21.99 0.08 -37.89
C ASN A 417 -21.40 1.01 -38.96
N ALA A 418 -21.67 2.32 -38.93
CA ALA A 418 -21.17 3.23 -39.97
C ALA A 418 -21.28 4.72 -39.60
N GLY A 419 -20.26 5.25 -38.94
CA GLY A 419 -20.21 6.65 -38.53
C GLY A 419 -18.80 7.22 -38.43
N GLN A 420 -18.67 8.20 -37.54
CA GLN A 420 -17.40 8.48 -36.88
C GLN A 420 -17.28 7.55 -35.66
N GLN A 421 -16.11 7.51 -35.04
CA GLN A 421 -15.88 6.68 -33.86
C GLN A 421 -16.09 7.50 -32.59
N VAL A 422 -17.34 7.89 -32.31
CA VAL A 422 -17.66 8.74 -31.15
C VAL A 422 -18.26 7.91 -30.02
N LEU A 423 -17.51 7.79 -28.94
CA LEU A 423 -18.03 7.50 -27.61
C LEU A 423 -17.38 8.46 -26.62
N SER A 424 -18.20 9.05 -25.77
CA SER A 424 -17.78 9.64 -24.50
C SER A 424 -18.93 9.56 -23.50
N GLY A 425 -18.61 9.65 -22.21
CA GLY A 425 -19.64 9.72 -21.19
C GLY A 425 -19.25 10.60 -20.01
N THR A 426 -20.24 11.02 -19.24
CA THR A 426 -20.03 11.80 -18.01
C THR A 426 -20.90 11.28 -16.88
N ILE A 427 -20.43 11.47 -15.65
CA ILE A 427 -21.18 11.25 -14.41
C ILE A 427 -21.33 12.58 -13.68
N THR A 428 -22.47 12.80 -13.03
CA THR A 428 -22.72 13.97 -12.17
C THR A 428 -23.29 13.48 -10.84
N PRO A 429 -22.55 13.59 -9.73
CA PRO A 429 -23.02 13.18 -8.40
C PRO A 429 -24.05 14.16 -7.82
N PRO A 430 -24.78 13.76 -6.76
CA PRO A 430 -25.81 14.57 -6.11
C PRO A 430 -25.31 15.97 -5.66
N GLY A 431 -25.61 17.01 -6.45
CA GLY A 431 -25.20 18.38 -6.15
C GLY A 431 -23.79 18.78 -6.59
N GLY A 432 -23.02 17.84 -7.17
CA GLY A 432 -21.70 18.10 -7.74
C GLY A 432 -21.71 18.55 -9.20
N THR A 433 -20.53 18.55 -9.83
CA THR A 433 -20.32 18.89 -11.24
C THR A 433 -20.09 17.66 -12.11
N ALA A 434 -20.39 17.75 -13.40
CA ALA A 434 -20.16 16.65 -14.34
C ALA A 434 -18.66 16.42 -14.61
N THR A 435 -18.21 15.17 -14.45
CA THR A 435 -16.84 14.69 -14.75
C THR A 435 -16.88 13.68 -15.90
N SER A 436 -15.79 13.49 -16.65
CA SER A 436 -15.72 12.46 -17.69
C SER A 436 -15.67 11.08 -17.05
N LEU A 437 -16.31 10.08 -17.65
CA LEU A 437 -16.20 8.69 -17.19
C LEU A 437 -14.77 8.13 -17.31
N ASP A 438 -13.94 8.69 -18.20
CA ASP A 438 -12.53 8.35 -18.39
C ASP A 438 -11.61 8.90 -17.28
N ALA A 439 -12.10 9.81 -16.44
CA ALA A 439 -11.29 10.57 -15.48
C ALA A 439 -12.10 10.96 -14.24
N SER A 440 -13.08 10.13 -13.87
CA SER A 440 -13.93 10.35 -12.71
C SER A 440 -13.40 9.50 -11.57
N PRO A 441 -13.11 10.06 -10.38
CA PRO A 441 -12.68 9.28 -9.22
C PRO A 441 -13.76 8.30 -8.73
N LEU A 442 -15.02 8.52 -9.14
CA LEU A 442 -16.14 7.59 -8.90
C LEU A 442 -16.05 6.31 -9.76
N ILE A 443 -15.11 6.24 -10.71
CA ILE A 443 -14.89 5.09 -11.59
C ILE A 443 -13.54 4.47 -11.20
N ILE A 444 -13.59 3.26 -10.67
CA ILE A 444 -12.43 2.53 -10.15
C ILE A 444 -12.11 1.41 -11.13
N GLY A 445 -10.91 1.47 -11.70
CA GLY A 445 -10.48 0.51 -12.69
C GLY A 445 -10.02 -0.82 -12.12
N VAL A 446 -10.03 -1.83 -12.98
CA VAL A 446 -9.44 -3.15 -12.72
C VAL A 446 -7.97 -3.09 -13.08
N GLU A 447 -7.08 -3.38 -12.13
CA GLU A 447 -5.66 -3.52 -12.41
C GLU A 447 -5.29 -4.87 -13.05
N THR A 448 -4.10 -4.93 -13.63
CA THR A 448 -3.59 -6.16 -14.29
C THR A 448 -2.39 -6.78 -13.57
N THR A 449 -2.02 -6.19 -12.44
CA THR A 449 -0.93 -6.58 -11.56
C THR A 449 -1.38 -6.30 -10.14
N ALA A 450 -2.10 -7.28 -9.59
CA ALA A 450 -2.43 -7.42 -8.18
C ALA A 450 -1.22 -7.10 -7.27
N GLY A 451 -1.46 -6.32 -6.22
CA GLY A 451 -0.54 -5.97 -5.14
C GLY A 451 -0.90 -6.67 -3.82
N ASP A 452 0.07 -7.01 -2.98
CA ASP A 452 -0.23 -7.55 -1.63
C ASP A 452 -0.32 -6.37 -0.61
N ASP A 453 -1.46 -5.68 -0.52
CA ASP A 453 -1.56 -4.36 0.10
C ASP A 453 -1.80 -4.35 1.62
N VAL A 454 -1.50 -3.21 2.26
CA VAL A 454 -1.77 -2.97 3.69
C VAL A 454 -2.66 -1.75 3.88
N LEU A 455 -3.90 -1.97 4.29
CA LEU A 455 -4.94 -0.94 4.35
C LEU A 455 -5.46 -0.72 5.78
N ASP A 456 -5.54 0.55 6.22
CA ASP A 456 -6.14 0.95 7.51
C ASP A 456 -6.89 2.28 7.37
N GLY A 457 -8.22 2.24 7.43
CA GLY A 457 -9.06 3.45 7.45
C GLY A 457 -8.85 4.29 8.72
N GLY A 458 -8.48 3.66 9.83
CA GLY A 458 -8.18 4.34 11.08
C GLY A 458 -9.43 4.73 11.88
N ALA A 459 -9.95 5.95 11.69
CA ALA A 459 -10.78 6.62 12.69
C ALA A 459 -12.04 7.33 12.17
N GLY A 460 -12.90 6.62 11.44
CA GLY A 460 -14.33 6.96 11.41
C GLY A 460 -15.21 5.82 10.94
N ASN A 461 -16.01 6.08 9.91
CA ASN A 461 -16.78 5.06 9.22
C ASN A 461 -16.14 4.95 7.83
N ASP A 462 -15.19 4.05 7.68
CA ASP A 462 -14.30 4.05 6.52
C ASP A 462 -14.76 3.04 5.45
N LEU A 463 -14.33 3.26 4.21
CA LEU A 463 -14.68 2.41 3.08
C LEU A 463 -13.39 1.93 2.41
N VAL A 464 -13.12 0.63 2.51
CA VAL A 464 -11.84 0.06 2.08
C VAL A 464 -12.07 -1.03 1.05
N PHE A 465 -11.29 -0.98 -0.02
CA PHE A 465 -11.20 -2.00 -1.06
C PHE A 465 -9.76 -2.46 -1.12
N GLY A 466 -9.53 -3.75 -0.99
CA GLY A 466 -8.25 -4.41 -1.27
C GLY A 466 -7.89 -4.20 -2.74
N GLY A 467 -8.39 -5.10 -3.59
CA GLY A 467 -8.09 -5.05 -5.01
C GLY A 467 -8.06 -6.44 -5.61
N GLY A 468 -6.90 -6.79 -6.16
CA GLY A 468 -6.48 -8.18 -6.21
C GLY A 468 -5.10 -8.35 -5.59
N GLY A 469 -4.85 -9.51 -4.98
CA GLY A 469 -3.64 -9.82 -4.22
C GLY A 469 -3.98 -10.33 -2.82
N ASP A 470 -2.98 -10.74 -2.04
CA ASP A 470 -3.21 -11.29 -0.70
C ASP A 470 -3.25 -10.15 0.35
N ASP A 471 -4.33 -9.35 0.38
CA ASP A 471 -4.39 -8.09 1.12
C ASP A 471 -4.48 -8.21 2.64
N THR A 472 -3.97 -7.21 3.37
CA THR A 472 -4.12 -7.08 4.83
C THR A 472 -4.92 -5.83 5.19
N ILE A 473 -6.18 -6.03 5.56
CA ILE A 473 -7.15 -4.96 5.85
C ILE A 473 -7.41 -4.86 7.36
N THR A 474 -7.14 -3.70 7.94
CA THR A 474 -7.43 -3.39 9.35
C THR A 474 -8.87 -2.90 9.50
N ILE A 475 -9.59 -3.47 10.48
CA ILE A 475 -11.02 -3.17 10.72
C ILE A 475 -11.17 -2.10 11.82
N GLY A 476 -11.63 -0.91 11.43
CA GLY A 476 -12.09 0.19 12.27
C GLY A 476 -13.58 0.12 12.63
N GLN A 477 -14.15 1.24 13.10
CA GLN A 477 -15.47 1.30 13.75
C GLN A 477 -16.58 1.90 12.87
N GLY A 478 -17.25 1.04 12.11
CA GLY A 478 -18.37 1.45 11.24
C GLY A 478 -18.09 1.21 9.77
N ASP A 479 -16.93 0.63 9.51
CA ASP A 479 -16.35 0.50 8.20
C ASP A 479 -17.12 -0.50 7.33
N THR A 480 -16.99 -0.29 6.03
CA THR A 480 -17.41 -1.24 5.01
C THR A 480 -16.17 -1.64 4.24
N LEU A 481 -15.85 -2.94 4.25
CA LEU A 481 -14.57 -3.47 3.77
C LEU A 481 -14.83 -4.52 2.70
N PHE A 482 -14.01 -4.52 1.67
CA PHE A 482 -14.00 -5.50 0.59
C PHE A 482 -12.55 -5.92 0.38
N GLY A 483 -12.30 -7.23 0.31
CA GLY A 483 -11.01 -7.77 -0.06
C GLY A 483 -10.85 -7.65 -1.56
N GLY A 484 -11.08 -8.76 -2.29
CA GLY A 484 -11.43 -8.70 -3.70
C GLY A 484 -11.15 -10.01 -4.44
N ASP A 485 -10.01 -10.06 -5.11
CA ASP A 485 -9.45 -11.27 -5.74
C ASP A 485 -8.15 -11.67 -5.00
N GLY A 486 -8.13 -12.72 -4.17
CA GLY A 486 -6.91 -13.12 -3.43
C GLY A 486 -7.17 -13.99 -2.20
N ASP A 487 -6.16 -14.23 -1.35
CA ASP A 487 -6.33 -14.87 -0.03
C ASP A 487 -6.30 -13.81 1.11
N ASP A 488 -7.36 -12.99 1.26
CA ASP A 488 -7.37 -11.77 2.08
C ASP A 488 -7.34 -11.99 3.61
N LEU A 489 -6.74 -11.04 4.34
CA LEU A 489 -6.63 -11.02 5.80
C LEU A 489 -7.28 -9.78 6.43
N PHE A 490 -8.44 -9.98 7.06
CA PHE A 490 -9.15 -8.94 7.81
C PHE A 490 -8.80 -8.99 9.31
N VAL A 491 -8.27 -7.90 9.88
CA VAL A 491 -7.77 -7.83 11.27
C VAL A 491 -8.63 -6.92 12.14
N LEU A 492 -9.32 -7.46 13.16
CA LEU A 492 -10.06 -6.64 14.13
C LEU A 492 -9.13 -6.02 15.18
N GLU A 493 -8.96 -4.69 15.12
CA GLU A 493 -8.19 -3.91 16.10
C GLU A 493 -9.10 -3.20 17.14
N ASN A 494 -8.53 -2.34 17.98
CA ASN A 494 -9.00 -2.07 19.35
C ASN A 494 -10.21 -1.10 19.49
N PHE A 495 -11.45 -1.61 19.42
CA PHE A 495 -12.68 -0.82 19.65
C PHE A 495 -12.81 -0.22 21.06
N ALA A 496 -12.72 1.10 21.18
CA ALA A 496 -12.80 1.82 22.45
C ALA A 496 -14.23 2.00 23.02
N ALA A 497 -15.28 1.89 22.18
CA ALA A 497 -16.68 2.07 22.56
C ALA A 497 -17.63 1.30 21.60
N PRO A 498 -18.94 1.16 21.90
CA PRO A 498 -19.94 0.69 20.94
C PRO A 498 -20.24 1.78 19.89
N GLY A 499 -20.35 1.39 18.61
CA GLY A 499 -20.56 2.34 17.51
C GLY A 499 -21.35 1.77 16.32
N SER A 500 -21.12 2.36 15.13
CA SER A 500 -21.68 1.97 13.84
C SER A 500 -21.41 0.49 13.51
N SER A 501 -22.28 -0.15 12.72
CA SER A 501 -22.07 -1.54 12.30
C SER A 501 -20.95 -1.63 11.26
N ILE A 502 -20.10 -2.65 11.40
CA ILE A 502 -19.06 -3.00 10.44
C ILE A 502 -19.63 -4.03 9.45
N THR A 503 -19.28 -3.89 8.19
CA THR A 503 -19.55 -4.88 7.13
C THR A 503 -18.24 -5.25 6.46
N LEU A 504 -17.99 -6.53 6.24
CA LEU A 504 -16.85 -6.99 5.44
C LEU A 504 -17.26 -8.09 4.47
N THR A 505 -16.67 -8.08 3.29
CA THR A 505 -16.78 -9.14 2.28
C THR A 505 -15.34 -9.48 1.89
N GLY A 506 -14.98 -10.76 1.87
CA GLY A 506 -13.71 -11.18 1.29
C GLY A 506 -13.75 -11.07 -0.23
N GLY A 507 -13.68 -12.22 -0.89
CA GLY A 507 -13.67 -12.38 -2.33
C GLY A 507 -14.31 -13.69 -2.77
N GLU A 508 -14.17 -14.00 -4.05
CA GLU A 508 -14.24 -15.37 -4.62
C GLU A 508 -13.30 -15.49 -5.86
N GLY A 509 -12.45 -14.48 -6.11
CA GLY A 509 -11.56 -14.39 -7.27
C GLY A 509 -10.13 -14.79 -6.93
N ASP A 510 -9.45 -15.49 -7.85
CA ASP A 510 -8.06 -15.98 -7.80
C ASP A 510 -7.53 -16.66 -6.50
N GLU A 511 -8.40 -16.96 -5.53
CA GLU A 511 -8.13 -17.68 -4.29
C GLU A 511 -7.34 -19.00 -4.43
N THR A 512 -6.44 -19.24 -3.48
CA THR A 512 -5.75 -20.52 -3.28
C THR A 512 -6.14 -21.20 -1.96
N ASN A 513 -6.29 -20.44 -0.89
CA ASN A 513 -6.72 -20.89 0.43
C ASN A 513 -8.05 -20.25 0.87
N GLY A 514 -8.36 -19.06 0.36
CA GLY A 514 -9.53 -18.24 0.68
C GLY A 514 -9.42 -17.48 2.00
N ASP A 515 -10.34 -16.54 2.19
CA ASP A 515 -10.15 -15.40 3.08
C ASP A 515 -10.14 -15.74 4.56
N THR A 516 -9.54 -14.84 5.34
CA THR A 516 -9.27 -15.03 6.77
C THR A 516 -9.73 -13.83 7.59
N LEU A 517 -10.88 -13.98 8.26
CA LEU A 517 -11.30 -13.04 9.30
C LEU A 517 -10.60 -13.34 10.65
N PHE A 518 -9.66 -12.49 11.03
CA PHE A 518 -8.94 -12.59 12.31
C PHE A 518 -9.71 -11.91 13.45
N LEU A 519 -10.38 -12.76 14.25
CA LEU A 519 -11.18 -12.35 15.41
C LEU A 519 -10.34 -12.02 16.65
N THR A 520 -10.75 -10.97 17.37
CA THR A 520 -10.21 -10.63 18.70
C THR A 520 -10.40 -11.77 19.72
N PRO A 521 -9.57 -11.83 20.79
CA PRO A 521 -9.66 -12.88 21.81
C PRO A 521 -11.01 -12.98 22.55
N ASP A 522 -11.81 -11.92 22.55
CA ASP A 522 -13.08 -11.81 23.28
C ASP A 522 -14.29 -12.28 22.45
N VAL A 523 -14.13 -12.59 21.16
CA VAL A 523 -15.20 -13.11 20.27
C VAL A 523 -15.03 -14.61 20.05
N GLY A 524 -15.99 -15.41 20.52
CA GLY A 524 -16.04 -16.86 20.27
C GLY A 524 -17.02 -17.24 19.15
N LYS A 525 -16.91 -18.47 18.60
CA LYS A 525 -17.89 -18.98 17.61
C LYS A 525 -19.34 -18.98 18.16
N ALA A 526 -19.54 -19.04 19.48
CA ALA A 526 -20.87 -18.97 20.09
C ALA A 526 -21.52 -17.58 20.01
N ASP A 527 -20.72 -16.54 19.77
CA ASP A 527 -21.15 -15.16 19.63
C ASP A 527 -21.41 -14.79 18.16
N ILE A 528 -21.07 -15.70 17.23
CA ILE A 528 -21.33 -15.60 15.79
C ILE A 528 -22.64 -16.32 15.43
N THR A 529 -23.52 -15.59 14.75
CA THR A 529 -24.71 -16.11 14.06
C THR A 529 -24.40 -16.24 12.58
N PHE A 530 -24.17 -17.47 12.11
CA PHE A 530 -23.96 -17.75 10.69
C PHE A 530 -25.26 -17.63 9.90
N THR A 531 -25.17 -17.03 8.72
CA THR A 531 -26.25 -16.89 7.73
C THR A 531 -25.99 -17.75 6.49
N ASN A 532 -24.71 -17.98 6.14
CA ASN A 532 -24.25 -19.03 5.22
C ASN A 532 -23.25 -19.95 5.95
N GLU A 533 -23.33 -21.25 5.67
CA GLU A 533 -22.42 -22.29 6.19
C GLU A 533 -21.88 -23.20 5.06
N ASP A 534 -22.15 -22.90 3.78
CA ASP A 534 -21.86 -23.75 2.62
C ASP A 534 -20.59 -23.32 1.89
N ASP A 535 -19.48 -24.03 2.14
CA ASP A 535 -18.12 -23.79 1.60
C ASP A 535 -17.95 -24.14 0.11
N ALA A 536 -19.04 -24.09 -0.66
CA ALA A 536 -19.09 -24.47 -2.07
C ALA A 536 -19.85 -23.46 -2.94
N ALA A 537 -20.21 -22.28 -2.40
CA ALA A 537 -21.15 -21.35 -3.03
C ALA A 537 -21.11 -19.90 -2.49
N GLY A 538 -19.94 -19.32 -2.15
CA GLY A 538 -19.85 -17.99 -1.55
C GLY A 538 -19.44 -18.02 -0.07
N GLY A 539 -18.25 -18.54 0.20
CA GLY A 539 -17.64 -18.74 1.52
C GLY A 539 -18.52 -18.92 2.77
N LEU A 540 -18.09 -18.38 3.92
CA LEU A 540 -18.95 -18.23 5.09
C LEU A 540 -19.49 -16.81 5.21
N SER A 541 -20.78 -16.70 5.53
CA SER A 541 -21.40 -15.43 5.90
C SER A 541 -22.02 -15.50 7.29
N GLY A 542 -21.99 -14.42 8.05
CA GLY A 542 -22.54 -14.35 9.40
C GLY A 542 -22.43 -12.98 10.04
N SER A 543 -22.74 -12.91 11.33
CA SER A 543 -22.57 -11.69 12.12
C SER A 543 -22.29 -11.99 13.59
N PHE A 544 -21.58 -11.10 14.28
CA PHE A 544 -21.31 -11.16 15.71
C PHE A 544 -21.28 -9.78 16.34
N THR A 545 -21.16 -9.71 17.66
CA THR A 545 -21.05 -8.43 18.38
C THR A 545 -19.77 -8.39 19.22
N VAL A 546 -18.93 -7.39 18.98
CA VAL A 546 -17.69 -7.12 19.72
C VAL A 546 -17.80 -5.73 20.37
N ASN A 547 -17.58 -5.64 21.68
CA ASN A 547 -17.73 -4.39 22.48
C ASN A 547 -19.04 -3.59 22.28
N GLY A 548 -20.09 -4.23 21.75
CA GLY A 548 -21.39 -3.62 21.44
C GLY A 548 -21.56 -3.15 19.99
N THR A 549 -20.50 -3.25 19.18
CA THR A 549 -20.49 -3.05 17.73
C THR A 549 -20.92 -4.33 17.02
N LEU A 550 -21.84 -4.24 16.06
CA LEU A 550 -22.23 -5.37 15.20
C LEU A 550 -21.22 -5.48 14.03
N VAL A 551 -20.64 -6.66 13.86
CA VAL A 551 -19.83 -7.01 12.67
C VAL A 551 -20.64 -7.98 11.83
N THR A 552 -20.75 -7.72 10.54
CA THR A 552 -21.34 -8.63 9.54
C THR A 552 -20.25 -9.02 8.54
N PHE A 553 -20.18 -10.29 8.17
CA PHE A 553 -19.23 -10.79 7.18
C PHE A 553 -19.90 -11.69 6.13
N SER A 554 -19.33 -11.72 4.93
CA SER A 554 -19.63 -12.62 3.81
C SER A 554 -18.32 -13.05 3.15
N GLU A 555 -18.35 -14.21 2.48
CA GLU A 555 -17.22 -14.84 1.77
C GLU A 555 -15.91 -14.88 2.62
N ILE A 556 -15.74 -15.92 3.46
CA ILE A 556 -14.63 -16.09 4.43
C ILE A 556 -14.41 -17.58 4.80
N GLU A 557 -13.18 -18.11 4.66
CA GLU A 557 -12.93 -19.57 4.63
C GLU A 557 -12.32 -20.11 5.95
N ASN A 558 -11.35 -19.43 6.56
CA ASN A 558 -10.30 -20.10 7.38
C ASN A 558 -10.25 -19.86 8.91
N ILE A 559 -10.03 -20.95 9.72
CA ILE A 559 -9.67 -20.97 11.18
C ILE A 559 -9.01 -22.33 11.62
N ILE A 560 -8.05 -22.38 12.59
CA ILE A 560 -7.14 -23.55 12.90
C ILE A 560 -6.81 -23.78 14.43
N CYS A 561 -6.31 -24.99 14.86
CA CYS A 561 -5.37 -25.36 16.01
C CYS A 561 -5.47 -26.89 16.50
N PHE A 562 -4.72 -27.43 17.53
CA PHE A 562 -4.19 -28.87 17.67
C PHE A 562 -4.19 -29.64 19.09
N THR A 563 -4.85 -30.78 19.43
CA THR A 563 -5.34 -31.12 20.86
C THR A 563 -4.44 -31.49 22.11
N PRO A 564 -4.92 -31.29 23.38
CA PRO A 564 -4.34 -31.79 24.65
C PRO A 564 -4.53 -33.28 24.99
N GLY A 565 -3.70 -33.75 25.92
CA GLY A 565 -3.61 -35.14 26.36
C GLY A 565 -2.65 -35.98 25.53
N ALA A 566 -2.24 -35.46 24.36
CA ALA A 566 -1.11 -35.98 23.59
C ALA A 566 0.20 -35.84 24.38
N ARG A 567 1.09 -36.81 24.28
CA ARG A 567 2.35 -36.83 25.04
C ARG A 567 3.56 -36.77 24.11
N LEU A 568 4.32 -35.68 24.16
CA LEU A 568 5.56 -35.55 23.40
C LEU A 568 6.72 -36.28 24.09
N LEU A 569 7.61 -36.87 23.29
CA LEU A 569 8.83 -37.53 23.77
C LEU A 569 9.87 -36.49 24.19
N THR A 570 10.35 -36.58 25.43
CA THR A 570 11.46 -35.79 25.96
C THR A 570 12.63 -36.71 26.34
N PRO A 571 13.86 -36.19 26.55
CA PRO A 571 14.99 -36.97 27.08
C PRO A 571 14.72 -37.68 28.42
N HIS A 572 13.68 -37.26 29.14
CA HIS A 572 13.28 -37.80 30.43
C HIS A 572 12.03 -38.72 30.35
N GLY A 573 11.53 -38.97 29.14
CA GLY A 573 10.34 -39.79 28.87
C GLY A 573 9.20 -39.02 28.20
N LEU A 574 8.03 -39.65 28.07
CA LEU A 574 6.83 -39.01 27.53
C LEU A 574 6.25 -37.99 28.52
N ARG A 575 5.96 -36.77 28.05
CA ARG A 575 5.38 -35.67 28.84
C ARG A 575 4.17 -35.09 28.11
N LEU A 576 3.12 -34.72 28.85
CA LEU A 576 1.90 -34.13 28.30
C LEU A 576 2.20 -32.81 27.58
N VAL A 577 1.63 -32.61 26.39
CA VAL A 577 1.86 -31.39 25.59
C VAL A 577 1.40 -30.14 26.33
N GLU A 578 0.25 -30.19 27.03
CA GLU A 578 -0.27 -29.11 27.88
C GLU A 578 0.59 -28.81 29.12
N SER A 579 1.65 -29.59 29.37
CA SER A 579 2.56 -29.40 30.50
C SER A 579 3.94 -28.89 30.09
N LEU A 580 4.22 -28.73 28.79
CA LEU A 580 5.49 -28.20 28.28
C LEU A 580 5.56 -26.68 28.42
N GLN A 581 6.78 -26.16 28.46
CA GLN A 581 7.10 -24.74 28.54
C GLN A 581 8.27 -24.43 27.59
N ALA A 582 8.43 -23.16 27.21
CA ALA A 582 9.60 -22.73 26.45
C ALA A 582 10.91 -23.11 27.18
N GLY A 583 11.86 -23.66 26.43
CA GLY A 583 13.12 -24.23 26.93
C GLY A 583 13.07 -25.71 27.29
N ASP A 584 11.89 -26.35 27.37
CA ASP A 584 11.81 -27.80 27.57
C ASP A 584 12.35 -28.56 26.35
N LEU A 585 13.13 -29.62 26.58
CA LEU A 585 13.70 -30.43 25.50
C LEU A 585 12.70 -31.49 25.01
N VAL A 586 12.32 -31.41 23.74
CA VAL A 586 11.56 -32.45 23.01
C VAL A 586 12.50 -33.16 22.05
N VAL A 587 12.38 -34.48 21.95
CA VAL A 587 13.19 -35.31 21.04
C VAL A 587 12.64 -35.17 19.63
N THR A 588 13.44 -34.60 18.74
CA THR A 588 13.16 -34.55 17.30
C THR A 588 13.83 -35.73 16.58
N ARG A 589 13.36 -36.02 15.36
CA ARG A 589 13.88 -37.11 14.52
C ARG A 589 15.29 -36.85 14.03
N ASP A 590 15.54 -35.65 13.51
CA ASP A 590 16.73 -35.35 12.73
C ASP A 590 17.83 -34.70 13.56
N ASN A 591 17.45 -33.82 14.50
CA ASN A 591 18.38 -32.97 15.25
C ASN A 591 18.49 -33.36 16.73
N GLY A 592 17.87 -34.47 17.15
CA GLY A 592 17.92 -34.96 18.53
C GLY A 592 17.07 -34.10 19.49
N PRO A 593 17.40 -34.02 20.78
CA PRO A 593 16.66 -33.18 21.73
C PRO A 593 16.82 -31.68 21.41
N GLN A 594 15.75 -31.03 20.98
CA GLN A 594 15.68 -29.59 20.70
C GLN A 594 14.83 -28.86 21.75
N PRO A 595 15.18 -27.61 22.11
CA PRO A 595 14.37 -26.81 23.02
C PRO A 595 13.11 -26.32 22.31
N VAL A 596 11.95 -26.53 22.95
CA VAL A 596 10.71 -25.84 22.58
C VAL A 596 10.96 -24.35 22.66
N ARG A 597 10.70 -23.63 21.56
CA ARG A 597 10.88 -22.18 21.50
C ARG A 597 9.61 -21.43 21.86
N TRP A 598 8.47 -21.94 21.41
CA TRP A 598 7.16 -21.36 21.69
C TRP A 598 6.09 -22.47 21.80
N ILE A 599 5.06 -22.21 22.62
CA ILE A 599 3.92 -23.10 22.82
C ILE A 599 2.63 -22.30 23.03
N GLY A 600 1.73 -22.30 22.03
CA GLY A 600 0.44 -21.63 22.10
C GLY A 600 -0.72 -22.60 22.29
N SER A 601 -1.88 -22.15 22.81
CA SER A 601 -3.07 -23.00 22.92
C SER A 601 -4.39 -22.23 22.78
N ARG A 602 -5.33 -22.77 22.00
CA ARG A 602 -6.70 -22.23 21.75
C ARG A 602 -7.75 -23.24 22.21
N THR A 603 -9.00 -22.85 22.45
CA THR A 603 -10.12 -23.81 22.65
C THR A 603 -11.29 -23.47 21.74
N VAL A 604 -11.82 -24.46 21.01
CA VAL A 604 -12.89 -24.30 20.02
C VAL A 604 -13.96 -25.40 20.19
N PRO A 605 -15.16 -25.26 19.61
CA PRO A 605 -16.14 -26.37 19.54
C PRO A 605 -15.58 -27.52 18.69
N GLY A 606 -15.63 -28.76 19.21
CA GLY A 606 -15.05 -29.93 18.53
C GLY A 606 -16.02 -30.62 17.58
N VAL A 607 -16.69 -29.88 16.68
CA VAL A 607 -17.71 -30.40 15.74
C VAL A 607 -17.39 -30.04 14.29
N GLU A 608 -17.97 -30.80 13.34
CA GLU A 608 -17.83 -30.57 11.88
C GLU A 608 -16.38 -30.38 11.43
N ARG A 609 -16.04 -29.29 10.72
CA ARG A 609 -14.67 -29.02 10.25
C ARG A 609 -13.67 -28.72 11.38
N PHE A 610 -14.13 -28.53 12.62
CA PHE A 610 -13.32 -28.42 13.82
C PHE A 610 -13.33 -29.69 14.68
N ALA A 611 -14.08 -30.73 14.29
CA ALA A 611 -14.06 -32.00 14.99
C ALA A 611 -12.66 -32.60 14.92
N PRO A 612 -11.99 -32.83 16.06
CA PRO A 612 -10.64 -33.34 16.05
C PRO A 612 -10.62 -34.73 15.42
N ILE A 613 -9.59 -35.00 14.64
CA ILE A 613 -9.45 -36.26 13.94
C ILE A 613 -8.71 -37.22 14.85
N ARG A 614 -9.40 -38.32 15.18
CA ARG A 614 -8.81 -39.41 15.93
C ARG A 614 -8.16 -40.38 14.95
N VAL A 615 -6.84 -40.51 15.05
CA VAL A 615 -6.03 -41.47 14.28
C VAL A 615 -5.71 -42.66 15.18
N ALA A 616 -6.08 -43.88 14.76
CA ALA A 616 -5.75 -45.08 15.51
C ALA A 616 -4.24 -45.39 15.47
N ALA A 617 -3.71 -45.92 16.58
CA ALA A 617 -2.27 -46.18 16.73
C ALA A 617 -1.69 -47.09 15.63
N HIS A 618 -2.46 -48.03 15.09
CA HIS A 618 -1.98 -48.94 14.03
C HIS A 618 -1.94 -48.33 12.63
N VAL A 619 -2.39 -47.08 12.47
CA VAL A 619 -2.29 -46.30 11.21
C VAL A 619 -0.96 -45.55 11.12
N LEU A 620 -0.32 -45.28 12.26
CA LEU A 620 0.88 -44.44 12.37
C LEU A 620 2.08 -45.27 12.81
N ASP A 621 3.18 -45.21 12.04
CA ASP A 621 4.40 -45.94 12.37
C ASP A 621 4.96 -45.49 13.74
N GLY A 622 5.17 -46.46 14.63
CA GLY A 622 5.72 -46.23 15.97
C GLY A 622 4.72 -45.79 17.05
N ALA A 623 3.47 -45.48 16.70
CA ALA A 623 2.49 -44.98 17.67
C ALA A 623 2.12 -46.02 18.73
N THR A 624 2.11 -45.59 19.99
CA THR A 624 1.80 -46.43 21.17
C THR A 624 0.40 -46.18 21.74
N ALA A 625 -0.25 -45.10 21.31
CA ALA A 625 -1.62 -44.72 21.64
C ALA A 625 -2.30 -44.06 20.42
N PRO A 626 -3.64 -44.08 20.31
CA PRO A 626 -4.33 -43.28 19.32
C PRO A 626 -4.16 -41.79 19.63
N LEU A 627 -3.97 -40.99 18.59
CA LEU A 627 -3.84 -39.54 18.70
C LEU A 627 -5.14 -38.85 18.33
N LEU A 628 -5.38 -37.69 18.93
CA LEU A 628 -6.51 -36.82 18.67
C LEU A 628 -5.93 -35.45 18.30
N VAL A 629 -6.12 -35.01 17.05
CA VAL A 629 -5.37 -33.87 16.48
C VAL A 629 -6.27 -32.96 15.65
N SER A 630 -5.72 -31.83 15.21
CA SER A 630 -6.44 -30.96 14.26
C SER A 630 -6.64 -31.67 12.92
N PRO A 631 -7.63 -31.28 12.12
CA PRO A 631 -7.78 -31.77 10.75
C PRO A 631 -6.59 -31.41 9.84
N GLN A 632 -5.96 -30.25 10.04
CA GLN A 632 -4.81 -29.80 9.25
C GLN A 632 -3.52 -30.58 9.61
N HIS A 633 -3.38 -31.02 10.87
CA HIS A 633 -2.13 -31.53 11.44
C HIS A 633 -1.59 -32.76 10.70
N ARG A 634 -0.29 -32.73 10.35
CA ARG A 634 0.36 -33.72 9.49
C ARG A 634 1.23 -34.72 10.25
N PHE A 635 1.10 -35.98 9.85
CA PHE A 635 1.89 -37.10 10.34
C PHE A 635 2.96 -37.51 9.33
N LEU A 636 4.09 -38.04 9.82
CA LEU A 636 5.16 -38.58 8.98
C LEU A 636 4.81 -40.00 8.50
N PHE A 637 4.82 -40.20 7.18
CA PHE A 637 4.78 -41.51 6.54
C PHE A 637 6.15 -41.85 5.96
N THR A 638 6.58 -43.10 6.11
CA THR A 638 7.95 -43.53 5.76
C THR A 638 7.99 -44.82 4.94
N GLY A 639 9.10 -45.04 4.23
CA GLY A 639 9.44 -46.31 3.61
C GLY A 639 8.97 -46.46 2.16
N TYR A 640 9.10 -47.67 1.61
CA TYR A 640 9.10 -47.92 0.16
C TYR A 640 7.89 -47.39 -0.63
N LYS A 641 6.73 -47.18 0.02
CA LYS A 641 5.57 -46.57 -0.63
C LYS A 641 5.78 -45.08 -0.90
N ALA A 642 6.39 -44.34 0.02
CA ALA A 642 6.68 -42.92 -0.17
C ALA A 642 7.71 -42.74 -1.30
N GLU A 643 8.79 -43.54 -1.25
CA GLU A 643 9.86 -43.55 -2.26
C GLU A 643 9.32 -43.86 -3.67
N LEU A 644 8.52 -44.93 -3.82
CA LEU A 644 7.97 -45.34 -5.12
C LEU A 644 6.84 -44.46 -5.67
N LEU A 645 6.06 -43.80 -4.81
CA LEU A 645 4.90 -43.01 -5.25
C LEU A 645 5.23 -41.53 -5.44
N PHE A 646 6.15 -40.97 -4.64
CA PHE A 646 6.42 -39.53 -4.59
C PHE A 646 7.90 -39.18 -4.77
N GLY A 647 8.81 -40.17 -4.80
CA GLY A 647 10.25 -39.93 -4.97
C GLY A 647 10.97 -39.47 -3.68
N PHE A 648 10.31 -39.56 -2.53
CA PHE A 648 10.85 -39.16 -1.22
C PHE A 648 10.76 -40.30 -0.21
N ASP A 649 11.82 -40.52 0.57
CA ASP A 649 11.85 -41.59 1.60
C ASP A 649 10.82 -41.38 2.73
N GLU A 650 10.47 -40.12 2.98
CA GLU A 650 9.56 -39.68 4.04
C GLU A 650 8.71 -38.47 3.57
N VAL A 651 7.42 -38.46 3.91
CA VAL A 651 6.45 -37.43 3.50
C VAL A 651 5.47 -37.10 4.63
N LEU A 652 4.93 -35.88 4.65
CA LEU A 652 3.92 -35.44 5.62
C LEU A 652 2.49 -35.52 5.04
N VAL A 653 1.54 -36.00 5.85
CA VAL A 653 0.14 -36.16 5.45
C VAL A 653 -0.82 -35.66 6.53
N SER A 654 -1.68 -34.69 6.20
CA SER A 654 -2.67 -34.12 7.12
C SER A 654 -3.73 -35.13 7.56
N ALA A 655 -4.17 -35.02 8.82
CA ALA A 655 -5.17 -35.90 9.41
C ALA A 655 -6.47 -35.92 8.60
N LYS A 656 -6.89 -34.78 8.01
CA LYS A 656 -8.08 -34.67 7.14
C LYS A 656 -7.95 -35.49 5.86
N HIS A 657 -6.73 -35.68 5.35
CA HIS A 657 -6.47 -36.54 4.19
C HIS A 657 -6.41 -38.03 4.56
N LEU A 658 -6.25 -38.38 5.85
CA LEU A 658 -6.18 -39.75 6.33
C LEU A 658 -7.55 -40.37 6.69
N VAL A 659 -8.63 -39.58 6.76
CA VAL A 659 -9.97 -40.04 7.14
C VAL A 659 -10.48 -41.18 6.25
N ASP A 660 -10.81 -42.31 6.86
CA ASP A 660 -11.31 -43.52 6.20
C ASP A 660 -12.66 -44.03 6.77
N GLY A 661 -13.13 -43.42 7.86
CA GLY A 661 -14.39 -43.80 8.53
C GLY A 661 -14.31 -45.10 9.34
N ARG A 662 -13.12 -45.62 9.62
CA ARG A 662 -12.88 -46.83 10.41
C ARG A 662 -11.79 -46.64 11.46
N ASP A 663 -10.57 -46.43 10.99
CA ASP A 663 -9.37 -46.32 11.82
C ASP A 663 -8.92 -44.86 11.96
N VAL A 664 -9.36 -43.98 11.06
CA VAL A 664 -9.23 -42.53 11.13
C VAL A 664 -10.59 -41.87 10.92
N GLY A 665 -11.02 -41.05 11.87
CA GLY A 665 -12.30 -40.36 11.80
C GLY A 665 -12.39 -39.14 12.70
N ALA A 666 -13.22 -38.18 12.29
CA ALA A 666 -13.60 -37.03 13.09
C ALA A 666 -14.38 -37.47 14.35
N VAL A 667 -14.08 -36.86 15.49
CA VAL A 667 -14.73 -37.15 16.78
C VAL A 667 -15.44 -35.90 17.29
N SER A 668 -16.76 -35.85 17.06
CA SER A 668 -17.61 -34.76 17.54
C SER A 668 -17.62 -34.69 19.08
N GLN A 669 -17.24 -33.54 19.64
CA GLN A 669 -17.28 -33.25 21.07
C GLN A 669 -17.60 -31.77 21.34
N ALA A 670 -18.15 -31.47 22.52
CA ALA A 670 -18.67 -30.14 22.84
C ALA A 670 -17.61 -29.03 22.78
N ALA A 671 -16.36 -29.33 23.16
CA ALA A 671 -15.21 -28.45 23.01
C ALA A 671 -13.93 -29.28 22.85
N VAL A 672 -12.94 -28.69 22.21
CA VAL A 672 -11.61 -29.22 22.00
C VAL A 672 -10.59 -28.09 22.19
N THR A 673 -9.70 -28.25 23.16
CA THR A 673 -8.52 -27.38 23.29
C THR A 673 -7.48 -27.81 22.26
N TYR A 674 -6.53 -26.94 21.92
CA TYR A 674 -5.84 -26.97 20.63
C TYR A 674 -4.48 -26.21 20.75
N ILE A 675 -3.43 -26.94 21.14
CA ILE A 675 -2.04 -26.59 21.52
C ILE A 675 -1.01 -26.81 20.37
N HIS A 676 -0.30 -25.77 19.97
CA HIS A 676 0.82 -25.79 19.01
C HIS A 676 2.19 -25.76 19.72
N VAL A 677 3.22 -26.36 19.13
CA VAL A 677 4.62 -26.36 19.66
C VAL A 677 5.60 -26.09 18.53
N MET A 678 6.53 -25.15 18.73
CA MET A 678 7.47 -24.64 17.70
C MET A 678 8.93 -24.72 18.18
N PHE A 679 9.88 -24.84 17.24
CA PHE A 679 11.33 -25.02 17.46
C PHE A 679 12.13 -24.00 16.62
N ASP A 680 13.47 -24.07 16.60
CA ASP A 680 14.35 -23.21 15.77
C ASP A 680 14.25 -23.44 14.24
N ARG A 681 13.35 -24.33 13.83
CA ARG A 681 13.00 -24.72 12.46
C ARG A 681 11.80 -25.67 12.54
N HIS A 682 11.17 -25.98 11.42
CA HIS A 682 10.23 -27.09 11.39
C HIS A 682 10.94 -28.43 11.68
N GLU A 683 10.55 -29.08 12.77
CA GLU A 683 11.07 -30.36 13.24
C GLU A 683 10.02 -31.48 13.17
N ILE A 684 10.45 -32.72 12.92
CA ILE A 684 9.63 -33.90 13.18
C ILE A 684 9.79 -34.33 14.63
N ILE A 685 8.70 -34.31 15.39
CA ILE A 685 8.62 -34.69 16.81
C ILE A 685 7.90 -36.03 16.99
N TYR A 686 7.96 -36.59 18.20
CA TYR A 686 7.27 -37.84 18.52
C TYR A 686 6.12 -37.62 19.51
N ALA A 687 4.88 -37.72 19.04
CA ALA A 687 3.66 -37.68 19.85
C ALA A 687 3.16 -39.11 20.11
N ASP A 688 3.18 -39.55 21.37
CA ASP A 688 2.83 -40.91 21.79
C ASP A 688 3.57 -42.03 21.01
N GLY A 689 4.75 -41.72 20.46
CA GLY A 689 5.57 -42.61 19.63
C GLY A 689 5.35 -42.47 18.11
N ALA A 690 4.27 -41.82 17.67
CA ALA A 690 4.06 -41.47 16.27
C ALA A 690 5.01 -40.32 15.87
N ALA A 691 5.69 -40.44 14.73
CA ALA A 691 6.41 -39.32 14.15
C ALA A 691 5.43 -38.33 13.51
N THR A 692 5.48 -37.07 13.91
CA THR A 692 4.51 -36.04 13.52
C THR A 692 5.17 -34.67 13.41
N GLU A 693 4.53 -33.74 12.71
CA GLU A 693 5.07 -32.40 12.47
C GLU A 693 5.06 -31.52 13.74
N SER A 694 5.87 -30.47 13.76
CA SER A 694 5.75 -29.36 14.73
C SER A 694 5.12 -28.15 14.04
N PHE A 695 4.78 -27.09 14.78
CA PHE A 695 4.14 -25.94 14.16
C PHE A 695 5.07 -25.28 13.11
N HIS A 696 4.55 -25.12 11.90
CA HIS A 696 5.19 -24.39 10.81
C HIS A 696 4.38 -23.14 10.50
N VAL A 697 5.06 -21.99 10.54
CA VAL A 697 4.43 -20.68 10.42
C VAL A 697 3.91 -20.44 9.00
N GLY A 698 4.73 -20.63 7.97
CA GLY A 698 4.34 -20.45 6.56
C GLY A 698 3.41 -21.53 5.97
N ASP A 699 2.77 -22.36 6.81
CA ASP A 699 1.68 -23.27 6.38
C ASP A 699 0.29 -22.75 6.79
N ILE A 700 0.27 -21.70 7.62
CA ILE A 700 -0.87 -21.25 8.43
C ILE A 700 -0.90 -19.71 8.58
N GLY A 701 0.18 -19.01 8.22
CA GLY A 701 0.40 -17.59 8.49
C GLY A 701 0.77 -17.31 9.95
N LEU A 702 1.51 -16.22 10.19
CA LEU A 702 1.66 -15.66 11.55
C LEU A 702 0.30 -15.18 12.10
N GLY A 703 -0.59 -14.75 11.20
CA GLY A 703 -1.93 -14.24 11.50
C GLY A 703 -2.87 -15.24 12.16
N ALA A 704 -2.69 -16.56 12.06
CA ALA A 704 -3.60 -17.51 12.72
C ALA A 704 -3.44 -17.61 14.25
N LEU A 705 -2.53 -16.83 14.85
CA LEU A 705 -2.23 -16.82 16.28
C LEU A 705 -2.75 -15.54 16.94
N SER A 706 -3.51 -15.67 18.03
CA SER A 706 -3.97 -14.54 18.86
C SER A 706 -2.82 -13.65 19.32
N ASP A 707 -3.02 -12.34 19.39
CA ASP A 707 -1.94 -11.34 19.57
C ASP A 707 -1.00 -11.58 20.76
N PRO A 708 -1.47 -11.96 21.96
CA PRO A 708 -0.54 -12.28 23.06
C PRO A 708 0.40 -13.45 22.73
N ALA A 709 -0.06 -14.40 21.91
CA ALA A 709 0.71 -15.56 21.49
C ALA A 709 1.54 -15.27 20.22
N ARG A 710 1.07 -14.38 19.33
CA ARG A 710 1.80 -13.86 18.17
C ARG A 710 2.97 -12.98 18.62
N GLU A 711 2.76 -12.04 19.54
CA GLU A 711 3.81 -11.25 20.16
C GLU A 711 4.79 -12.11 20.99
N GLU A 712 4.30 -13.11 21.72
CA GLU A 712 5.20 -14.08 22.38
C GLU A 712 6.08 -14.82 21.36
N LEU A 713 5.52 -15.26 20.23
CA LEU A 713 6.27 -15.91 19.15
C LEU A 713 7.29 -14.95 18.50
N LEU A 714 6.86 -13.75 18.11
CA LEU A 714 7.70 -12.72 17.48
C LEU A 714 8.76 -12.15 18.45
N SER A 715 8.56 -12.27 19.76
CA SER A 715 9.61 -11.97 20.75
C SER A 715 10.72 -13.03 20.81
N VAL A 716 10.40 -14.26 20.40
CA VAL A 716 11.34 -15.39 20.33
C VAL A 716 11.98 -15.51 18.94
N PHE A 717 11.28 -15.08 17.89
CA PHE A 717 11.71 -15.08 16.48
C PHE A 717 11.45 -13.70 15.81
N PRO A 718 12.26 -12.67 16.12
CA PRO A 718 12.05 -11.31 15.61
C PRO A 718 12.10 -11.18 14.08
N GLU A 719 12.90 -12.03 13.42
CA GLU A 719 13.06 -12.09 11.97
C GLU A 719 11.74 -12.38 11.21
N LEU A 720 10.78 -13.03 11.87
CA LEU A 720 9.48 -13.33 11.28
C LEU A 720 8.57 -12.08 11.17
N ARG A 721 8.95 -10.93 11.75
CA ARG A 721 8.20 -9.67 11.60
C ARG A 721 8.31 -9.05 10.21
N SER A 722 9.38 -9.35 9.46
CA SER A 722 9.62 -8.75 8.13
C SER A 722 9.86 -9.76 7.03
N HIS A 723 10.16 -11.03 7.37
CA HIS A 723 10.39 -12.08 6.38
C HIS A 723 9.87 -13.43 6.90
N PRO A 724 8.57 -13.75 6.75
CA PRO A 724 7.96 -14.98 7.29
C PRO A 724 8.67 -16.28 6.83
N ASP A 725 9.21 -16.27 5.61
CA ASP A 725 9.98 -17.38 5.02
C ASP A 725 11.29 -17.71 5.74
N THR A 726 11.80 -16.83 6.61
CA THR A 726 13.07 -17.07 7.34
C THR A 726 13.01 -18.25 8.30
N TYR A 727 11.82 -18.73 8.67
CA TYR A 727 11.65 -19.98 9.43
C TYR A 727 12.15 -21.22 8.65
N GLY A 728 12.27 -21.10 7.33
CA GLY A 728 12.72 -22.15 6.43
C GLY A 728 11.63 -23.14 6.03
N PRO A 729 11.92 -24.06 5.08
CA PRO A 729 10.92 -24.94 4.51
C PRO A 729 10.46 -26.03 5.48
N THR A 730 9.30 -26.63 5.15
CA THR A 730 8.77 -27.78 5.89
C THR A 730 9.78 -28.93 6.00
N ALA A 731 9.79 -29.61 7.16
CA ALA A 731 10.77 -30.64 7.47
C ALA A 731 10.81 -31.79 6.44
N ARG A 732 9.67 -32.08 5.79
CA ARG A 732 9.50 -33.04 4.68
C ARG A 732 8.39 -32.56 3.75
N PRO A 733 8.36 -32.99 2.48
CA PRO A 733 7.30 -32.63 1.53
C PRO A 733 5.91 -33.03 2.03
N CYS A 734 4.94 -32.13 1.87
CA CYS A 734 3.57 -32.30 2.33
C CYS A 734 2.64 -32.73 1.19
N LEU A 735 1.89 -33.83 1.39
CA LEU A 735 1.04 -34.41 0.34
C LEU A 735 -0.35 -33.75 0.24
N LYS A 736 -0.74 -33.41 -1.00
CA LYS A 736 -2.09 -32.95 -1.35
C LYS A 736 -3.10 -34.10 -1.19
N ARG A 737 -4.39 -33.75 -1.07
CA ARG A 737 -5.50 -34.70 -0.79
C ARG A 737 -5.55 -35.91 -1.74
N HIS A 738 -5.22 -35.71 -3.01
CA HIS A 738 -5.26 -36.77 -4.02
C HIS A 738 -4.04 -37.71 -3.96
N GLU A 739 -2.89 -37.21 -3.52
CA GLU A 739 -1.64 -37.96 -3.33
C GLU A 739 -1.74 -38.84 -2.08
N ALA A 740 -2.22 -38.28 -0.96
CA ALA A 740 -2.46 -39.02 0.29
C ALA A 740 -3.35 -40.26 0.10
N ARG A 741 -4.34 -40.20 -0.81
CA ARG A 741 -5.21 -41.34 -1.16
C ARG A 741 -4.45 -42.51 -1.81
N LEU A 742 -3.27 -42.28 -2.39
CA LEU A 742 -2.43 -43.34 -2.97
C LEU A 742 -1.76 -44.18 -1.86
N LEU A 743 -1.41 -43.59 -0.72
CA LEU A 743 -0.88 -44.31 0.44
C LEU A 743 -1.93 -45.26 1.05
N GLN A 744 -3.19 -44.80 1.12
CA GLN A 744 -4.33 -45.55 1.64
C GLN A 744 -4.74 -46.76 0.77
N ARG A 745 -4.46 -46.74 -0.54
CA ARG A 745 -4.88 -47.79 -1.49
C ARG A 745 -3.90 -48.95 -1.66
N VAL A 746 -3.64 -49.72 -0.59
CA VAL A 746 -3.36 -51.17 -0.72
C VAL A 746 -3.93 -51.92 0.47
N GLY A 747 -5.06 -52.61 0.26
CA GLY A 747 -5.73 -53.51 1.20
C GLY A 747 -6.77 -54.36 0.46
#